data_AF-A0A812WXE5-F1
#
_entry.id   AF-A0A812WXE5-F1
#
_cell.length_a   1.000
_cell.length_b   1.000
_cell.length_c   1.000
_cell.angle_alpha   90.00
_cell.angle_beta   90.00
_cell.angle_gamma   90.00
#
_symmetry.space_group_name_H-M   'P 1'
#
loop_
_entity.id
_entity.type
_entity.pdbx_description
1 polymer ?
#
loop_
_entity_poly.entity_id
_entity_poly.type
_entity_poly.pdbx_seq_one_letter_code
_entity_poly.pdbx_strand_id
1 'polypeptide(L)'
;MGGVHCLSRGDCDRAEANDAVRCQCKTARGPLTSHCPVMYEEEVQLEADGEECSCLYWSLVDDAKLLKAERLLALHDGILDCAKLVAARMVEAAATHGLLVCSASIAKEEHFDRGHMSLEDIIVRLGQLICRWAISQEPPYALHIGVHSGIVRKLVLRSGGEAVYGEAVSEAKRLADLAPQDSCVQILKSTKDKLNVLERLPFTCSRVNDCYYLEPSAELPEEAPPSAGYESLSPTSGGKHCTAEFRQMLVDHGIDISKFGKGQAKTLDELYRNVEVEKKSYFVKKNDSLERRMELVNISLTVTGQDGHDMELRLNCEVLKDSTLVRRNQRPSSFIEEGSGWKSAVDAFFASRLGLPAEIRQELLAQDNVVTDKVERIKSMFFPGVETMYTTYDTCIHIPDPTRPSLRAIGLPDMTSFDTEAIPVANLPKANWSWRRRGEELSNEEALERLLQEHGIDTNDYPPGATAELCDELYESRYATLNIRAGHLVRNIQIIKVWLCATILSVDYVLRSKGKMQFGKRERNHKEGPVTMRMRSDQDWKAAALACLYGKLGMDEAFVKSHLVIVDSSYRLDEEVEYSRSYPGLKTVYNIHTVKCRVKDVDNPEMSFIGLPEGNDFAVTRVRQSLRPSKTGREGVVSTLWFWKPRNQLTETGDLLYFQPWPRGGTRGCESSEVHLCV
;
A
#
# COMPACT_ATOMS: atom_id res chain seq x y z
N MET A 1 -67.09 9.04 -30.39
CA MET A 1 -66.04 9.07 -31.43
C MET A 1 -64.73 8.79 -30.68
N GLY A 2 -64.19 7.58 -30.57
CA GLY A 2 -64.01 6.53 -31.57
C GLY A 2 -62.68 6.76 -32.29
N GLY A 3 -61.66 5.90 -32.27
CA GLY A 3 -61.47 4.59 -31.60
C GLY A 3 -60.37 3.78 -32.31
N VAL A 4 -59.98 2.61 -31.77
CA VAL A 4 -59.08 1.58 -32.38
C VAL A 4 -57.57 1.95 -32.32
N HIS A 5 -56.67 1.28 -31.57
CA HIS A 5 -56.12 -0.11 -31.65
C HIS A 5 -55.22 -0.37 -32.90
N CYS A 6 -54.17 -1.22 -32.90
CA CYS A 6 -53.27 -1.79 -31.87
C CYS A 6 -52.17 -2.63 -32.57
N LEU A 7 -51.10 -3.04 -31.84
CA LEU A 7 -50.21 -4.21 -32.13
C LEU A 7 -49.32 -4.14 -33.41
N SER A 8 -48.21 -4.88 -33.57
CA SER A 8 -47.25 -5.51 -32.62
C SER A 8 -46.05 -6.11 -33.38
N ARG A 9 -44.90 -6.29 -32.71
CA ARG A 9 -43.84 -7.33 -32.91
C ARG A 9 -43.29 -7.63 -34.32
N GLY A 10 -41.96 -7.76 -34.40
CA GLY A 10 -41.29 -8.48 -35.50
C GLY A 10 -39.76 -8.33 -35.45
N ASP A 11 -39.08 -9.34 -34.90
CA ASP A 11 -37.62 -9.47 -34.93
C ASP A 11 -37.10 -9.76 -36.37
N CYS A 12 -35.84 -9.38 -36.66
CA CYS A 12 -34.81 -10.31 -37.14
C CYS A 12 -33.51 -9.60 -37.63
N ASP A 13 -32.40 -10.05 -37.05
CA ASP A 13 -31.10 -10.40 -37.67
C ASP A 13 -30.29 -9.45 -38.59
N ARG A 14 -29.04 -9.26 -38.14
CA ARG A 14 -27.76 -9.41 -38.87
C ARG A 14 -27.70 -9.08 -40.38
N ALA A 15 -26.82 -8.13 -40.72
CA ALA A 15 -25.68 -8.41 -41.61
C ALA A 15 -24.57 -7.35 -41.44
N GLU A 16 -23.33 -7.75 -41.69
CA GLU A 16 -22.15 -6.88 -41.70
C GLU A 16 -22.07 -6.04 -42.98
N ALA A 17 -21.50 -4.84 -42.90
CA ALA A 17 -20.97 -4.13 -44.06
C ALA A 17 -19.78 -3.23 -43.66
N ASN A 18 -18.61 -3.51 -44.22
CA ASN A 18 -17.51 -2.55 -44.28
C ASN A 18 -17.96 -1.34 -45.11
N ASP A 19 -17.58 -0.12 -44.72
CA ASP A 19 -17.55 0.98 -45.67
C ASP A 19 -16.41 1.97 -45.41
N ALA A 20 -15.51 2.06 -46.39
CA ALA A 20 -14.35 2.95 -46.37
C ALA A 20 -14.72 4.29 -47.02
N VAL A 21 -14.98 5.32 -46.22
CA VAL A 21 -15.33 6.65 -46.74
C VAL A 21 -14.10 7.37 -47.27
N ARG A 22 -13.90 7.31 -48.58
CA ARG A 22 -13.08 8.26 -49.35
C ARG A 22 -13.55 9.69 -49.09
N CYS A 23 -12.64 10.57 -48.65
CA CYS A 23 -12.85 12.01 -48.76
C CYS A 23 -11.90 12.59 -49.83
N GLN A 24 -12.47 13.20 -50.88
CA GLN A 24 -11.70 13.83 -51.94
C GLN A 24 -11.35 15.27 -51.57
N CYS A 25 -10.10 15.68 -51.74
CA CYS A 25 -9.76 17.10 -51.91
C CYS A 25 -8.83 17.29 -53.11
N LYS A 26 -9.15 18.30 -53.92
CA LYS A 26 -8.53 18.53 -55.23
C LYS A 26 -7.26 19.37 -55.11
N THR A 27 -6.21 18.84 -55.75
CA THR A 27 -5.05 19.53 -56.36
C THR A 27 -4.97 21.07 -56.30
N ALA A 28 -3.84 21.57 -55.83
CA ALA A 28 -3.16 22.75 -56.37
C ALA A 28 -1.70 22.39 -56.67
N ARG A 29 -1.13 22.90 -57.77
CA ARG A 29 0.22 22.51 -58.27
C ARG A 29 1.30 23.46 -57.76
N GLY A 30 2.48 22.91 -57.44
CA GLY A 30 3.74 23.64 -57.31
C GLY A 30 4.91 22.65 -57.20
N PRO A 31 5.93 22.68 -58.08
CA PRO A 31 7.00 21.68 -58.07
C PRO A 31 8.20 22.17 -57.27
N LEU A 32 8.59 21.44 -56.22
CA LEU A 32 9.93 21.51 -55.65
C LEU A 32 10.46 20.10 -55.41
N THR A 33 11.70 19.89 -55.84
CA THR A 33 12.42 18.61 -55.83
C THR A 33 12.97 18.29 -54.44
N SER A 34 12.66 17.10 -53.92
CA SER A 34 13.46 16.45 -52.87
C SER A 34 13.45 14.94 -53.07
N HIS A 35 14.57 14.28 -52.77
CA HIS A 35 14.75 12.85 -52.98
C HIS A 35 13.76 12.03 -52.14
N CYS A 36 13.07 11.08 -52.77
CA CYS A 36 12.46 9.96 -52.04
C CYS A 36 13.57 8.97 -51.63
N PRO A 37 13.76 8.67 -50.34
CA PRO A 37 14.38 7.42 -49.93
C PRO A 37 13.40 6.29 -50.26
N VAL A 38 13.89 5.21 -50.86
CA VAL A 38 13.09 3.98 -51.02
C VAL A 38 12.90 3.37 -49.64
N MET A 39 11.68 3.48 -49.10
CA MET A 39 11.30 2.74 -47.90
C MET A 39 11.14 1.27 -48.27
N TYR A 40 12.11 0.45 -47.88
CA TYR A 40 11.89 -0.99 -47.78
C TYR A 40 10.92 -1.25 -46.63
N GLU A 41 9.74 -1.77 -46.95
CA GLU A 41 8.88 -2.43 -45.96
C GLU A 41 9.47 -3.81 -45.67
N GLU A 42 10.44 -3.87 -44.76
CA GLU A 42 10.74 -5.13 -44.07
C GLU A 42 9.62 -5.41 -43.07
N GLU A 43 8.92 -6.53 -43.28
CA GLU A 43 7.96 -7.09 -42.34
C GLU A 43 8.68 -7.39 -41.02
N VAL A 44 8.37 -6.63 -39.98
CA VAL A 44 8.81 -6.96 -38.62
C VAL A 44 8.06 -8.21 -38.19
N GLN A 45 8.77 -9.35 -38.15
CA GLN A 45 8.25 -10.59 -37.58
C GLN A 45 7.99 -10.38 -36.09
N LEU A 46 6.73 -10.12 -35.74
CA LEU A 46 6.23 -10.16 -34.38
C LEU A 46 6.16 -11.62 -33.93
N GLU A 47 7.11 -12.07 -33.11
CA GLU A 47 6.95 -13.30 -32.34
C GLU A 47 5.74 -13.14 -31.42
N ALA A 48 4.65 -13.83 -31.74
CA ALA A 48 3.33 -13.59 -31.13
C ALA A 48 3.16 -14.24 -29.74
N ASP A 49 3.99 -15.25 -29.43
CA ASP A 49 3.90 -16.04 -28.21
C ASP A 49 4.60 -15.32 -27.05
N GLY A 50 3.81 -14.85 -26.10
CA GLY A 50 4.30 -14.32 -24.83
C GLY A 50 4.49 -15.42 -23.79
N GLU A 51 5.54 -15.30 -22.99
CA GLU A 51 5.87 -16.24 -21.92
C GLU A 51 5.24 -15.76 -20.59
N GLU A 52 4.61 -16.67 -19.83
CA GLU A 52 4.18 -16.35 -18.46
C GLU A 52 5.41 -16.25 -17.55
N CYS A 53 5.61 -15.06 -17.00
CA CYS A 53 6.79 -14.69 -16.25
C CYS A 53 6.42 -13.94 -14.97
N SER A 54 7.37 -13.87 -14.06
CA SER A 54 7.35 -13.01 -12.88
C SER A 54 8.42 -11.94 -13.03
N CYS A 55 8.01 -10.67 -12.96
CA CYS A 55 8.83 -9.49 -13.21
C CYS A 55 9.09 -8.71 -11.91
N LEU A 56 10.29 -8.17 -11.79
CA LEU A 56 10.68 -7.17 -10.80
C LEU A 56 11.21 -5.95 -11.53
N TYR A 57 10.58 -4.81 -11.33
CA TYR A 57 11.13 -3.52 -11.72
C TYR A 57 11.70 -2.83 -10.49
N TRP A 58 12.90 -2.27 -10.61
CA TRP A 58 13.51 -1.43 -9.59
C TRP A 58 13.82 -0.05 -10.16
N SER A 59 13.66 0.98 -9.34
CA SER A 59 14.13 2.34 -9.63
C SER A 59 14.74 2.97 -8.39
N LEU A 60 15.77 3.78 -8.59
CA LEU A 60 16.42 4.56 -7.56
C LEU A 60 15.65 5.86 -7.30
N VAL A 61 15.40 6.18 -6.03
CA VAL A 61 14.62 7.36 -5.60
C VAL A 61 15.48 8.63 -5.56
N ASP A 62 16.77 8.50 -5.24
CA ASP A 62 17.73 9.61 -5.21
C ASP A 62 17.96 10.23 -6.60
N ASP A 63 18.14 11.56 -6.68
CA ASP A 63 18.52 12.22 -7.94
C ASP A 63 19.90 11.69 -8.40
N ALA A 64 19.90 11.00 -9.54
CA ALA A 64 21.07 10.36 -10.17
C ALA A 64 22.31 11.27 -10.20
N LYS A 65 22.11 12.58 -10.29
CA LYS A 65 23.16 13.61 -10.33
C LYS A 65 24.00 13.71 -9.05
N LEU A 66 23.50 13.19 -7.92
CA LEU A 66 24.18 13.22 -6.62
C LEU A 66 25.05 11.97 -6.37
N LEU A 67 24.87 10.91 -7.16
CA LEU A 67 25.56 9.63 -6.99
C LEU A 67 26.73 9.49 -7.98
N LYS A 68 27.90 9.11 -7.45
CA LYS A 68 29.08 8.81 -8.26
C LYS A 68 28.85 7.54 -9.10
N ALA A 69 29.42 7.48 -10.30
CA ALA A 69 29.34 6.32 -11.18
C ALA A 69 29.78 5.00 -10.49
N GLU A 70 30.81 5.06 -9.64
CA GLU A 70 31.29 3.95 -8.80
C GLU A 70 30.17 3.32 -7.94
N ARG A 71 29.28 4.16 -7.39
CA ARG A 71 28.13 3.72 -6.59
C ARG A 71 27.04 3.10 -7.44
N LEU A 72 26.77 3.67 -8.61
CA LEU A 72 25.81 3.09 -9.55
C LEU A 72 26.29 1.73 -10.07
N LEU A 73 27.58 1.57 -10.36
CA LEU A 73 28.16 0.26 -10.70
C LEU A 73 27.97 -0.75 -9.55
N ALA A 74 28.31 -0.37 -8.31
CA ALA A 74 28.10 -1.24 -7.14
C ALA A 74 26.61 -1.59 -6.90
N LEU A 75 25.67 -0.70 -7.23
CA LEU A 75 24.23 -0.98 -7.22
C LEU A 75 23.84 -2.04 -8.25
N HIS A 76 24.33 -1.93 -9.49
CA HIS A 76 24.09 -2.94 -10.53
C HIS A 76 24.72 -4.30 -10.17
N ASP A 77 25.96 -4.31 -9.68
CA ASP A 77 26.63 -5.54 -9.24
C ASP A 77 25.87 -6.23 -8.09
N GLY A 78 25.42 -5.48 -7.09
CA GLY A 78 24.64 -5.99 -5.98
C GLY A 78 23.29 -6.58 -6.39
N ILE A 79 22.58 -5.91 -7.31
CA ILE A 79 21.32 -6.41 -7.87
C ILE A 79 21.54 -7.70 -8.67
N LEU A 80 22.61 -7.76 -9.48
CA LEU A 80 22.98 -8.95 -10.22
C LEU A 80 23.38 -10.12 -9.30
N ASP A 81 24.09 -9.87 -8.21
CA ASP A 81 24.42 -10.89 -7.23
C ASP A 81 23.19 -11.42 -6.49
N CYS A 82 22.21 -10.55 -6.16
CA CYS A 82 20.91 -11.00 -5.67
C CYS A 82 20.14 -11.86 -6.70
N ALA A 83 20.17 -11.48 -7.98
CA ALA A 83 19.45 -12.17 -9.06
C ALA A 83 19.96 -13.61 -9.30
N LYS A 84 21.29 -13.81 -9.21
CA LYS A 84 21.94 -15.13 -9.31
C LYS A 84 21.47 -16.11 -8.24
N LEU A 85 21.07 -15.65 -7.05
CA LEU A 85 20.62 -16.52 -5.96
C LEU A 85 19.30 -17.24 -6.25
N VAL A 86 18.53 -16.77 -7.24
CA VAL A 86 17.16 -17.24 -7.51
C VAL A 86 16.84 -17.42 -8.99
N ALA A 87 17.87 -17.53 -9.84
CA ALA A 87 17.75 -17.66 -11.30
C ALA A 87 16.81 -16.61 -11.94
N ALA A 88 17.02 -15.34 -11.62
CA ALA A 88 16.37 -14.22 -12.29
C ALA A 88 17.36 -13.54 -13.26
N ARG A 89 16.87 -13.13 -14.43
CA ARG A 89 17.66 -12.51 -15.50
C ARG A 89 17.32 -11.03 -15.64
N MET A 90 18.33 -10.16 -15.66
CA MET A 90 18.14 -8.74 -16.00
C MET A 90 17.91 -8.62 -17.51
N VAL A 91 16.85 -7.93 -17.90
CA VAL A 91 16.42 -7.76 -19.32
C VAL A 91 16.31 -6.28 -19.74
N GLU A 92 16.16 -5.38 -18.78
CA GLU A 92 16.31 -3.93 -18.98
C GLU A 92 17.31 -3.42 -17.93
N ALA A 93 18.30 -2.64 -18.36
CA ALA A 93 19.30 -2.07 -17.47
C ALA A 93 19.61 -0.63 -17.88
N ALA A 94 19.29 0.31 -17.00
CA ALA A 94 19.64 1.72 -17.10
C ALA A 94 20.39 2.15 -15.83
N ALA A 95 21.05 3.31 -15.85
CA ALA A 95 21.91 3.74 -14.75
C ALA A 95 21.20 3.78 -13.37
N THR A 96 19.88 4.04 -13.35
CA THR A 96 19.08 4.23 -12.12
C THR A 96 17.80 3.39 -12.06
N HIS A 97 17.59 2.46 -13.00
CA HIS A 97 16.45 1.55 -12.99
C HIS A 97 16.75 0.31 -13.82
N GLY A 98 15.98 -0.74 -13.62
CA GLY A 98 16.07 -1.94 -14.42
C GLY A 98 14.92 -2.92 -14.17
N LEU A 99 14.86 -3.94 -15.01
CA LEU A 99 13.84 -4.96 -15.00
C LEU A 99 14.52 -6.33 -14.97
N LEU A 100 14.12 -7.14 -13.99
CA LEU A 100 14.49 -8.55 -13.89
C LEU A 100 13.27 -9.42 -14.12
N VAL A 101 13.51 -10.59 -14.72
CA VAL A 101 12.48 -11.56 -15.08
C VAL A 101 12.90 -12.93 -14.59
N CYS A 102 11.96 -13.65 -13.97
CA CYS A 102 12.05 -15.07 -13.70
C CYS A 102 10.94 -15.80 -14.47
N SER A 103 11.26 -16.92 -15.09
CA SER A 103 10.31 -17.76 -15.83
C SER A 103 10.63 -19.24 -15.63
N ALA A 104 9.70 -20.11 -16.02
CA ALA A 104 9.92 -21.55 -15.98
C ALA A 104 11.00 -22.02 -16.97
N SER A 105 11.31 -21.24 -18.02
CA SER A 105 12.39 -21.51 -18.97
C SER A 105 13.74 -21.09 -18.39
N ILE A 106 13.84 -19.87 -17.85
CA ILE A 106 15.07 -19.35 -17.20
C ILE A 106 15.51 -20.27 -16.06
N ALA A 107 14.58 -20.71 -15.20
CA ALA A 107 14.90 -21.63 -14.11
C ALA A 107 15.42 -23.01 -14.60
N LYS A 108 15.03 -23.46 -15.80
CA LYS A 108 15.56 -24.70 -16.41
C LYS A 108 16.94 -24.48 -17.02
N GLU A 109 17.16 -23.35 -17.70
CA GLU A 109 18.44 -22.96 -18.30
C GLU A 109 19.54 -22.85 -17.22
N GLU A 110 19.22 -22.22 -16.09
CA GLU A 110 20.13 -22.04 -14.94
C GLU A 110 20.24 -23.28 -14.03
N HIS A 111 19.61 -24.41 -14.40
CA HIS A 111 19.52 -25.64 -13.58
C HIS A 111 19.04 -25.41 -12.13
N PHE A 112 18.19 -24.41 -11.91
CA PHE A 112 17.75 -23.99 -10.58
C PHE A 112 16.57 -24.83 -10.08
N ASP A 113 16.81 -25.61 -9.02
CA ASP A 113 15.75 -26.33 -8.32
C ASP A 113 14.88 -25.35 -7.53
N ARG A 114 13.69 -25.08 -8.06
CA ARG A 114 12.67 -24.21 -7.43
C ARG A 114 11.98 -24.88 -6.24
N GLY A 115 12.18 -26.19 -6.02
CA GLY A 115 11.49 -26.97 -5.00
C GLY A 115 9.97 -26.78 -5.08
N HIS A 116 9.41 -26.09 -4.08
CA HIS A 116 7.97 -25.79 -3.98
C HIS A 116 7.64 -24.28 -4.02
N MET A 117 8.57 -23.43 -4.49
CA MET A 117 8.33 -21.99 -4.69
C MET A 117 7.61 -21.73 -6.01
N SER A 118 6.61 -20.83 -6.01
CA SER A 118 6.08 -20.27 -7.25
C SER A 118 7.07 -19.28 -7.88
N LEU A 119 6.83 -18.87 -9.13
CA LEU A 119 7.63 -17.80 -9.76
C LEU A 119 7.46 -16.48 -9.00
N GLU A 120 6.27 -16.27 -8.45
CA GLU A 120 5.88 -15.17 -7.59
C GLU A 120 6.66 -15.20 -6.25
N ASP A 121 6.76 -16.35 -5.58
CA ASP A 121 7.58 -16.50 -4.38
C ASP A 121 9.05 -16.12 -4.65
N ILE A 122 9.59 -16.60 -5.78
CA ILE A 122 10.98 -16.35 -6.20
C ILE A 122 11.23 -14.86 -6.42
N ILE A 123 10.37 -14.20 -7.19
CA ILE A 123 10.60 -12.80 -7.55
C ILE A 123 10.30 -11.84 -6.39
N VAL A 124 9.36 -12.18 -5.50
CA VAL A 124 9.10 -11.41 -4.27
C VAL A 124 10.25 -11.58 -3.28
N ARG A 125 10.80 -12.80 -3.15
CA ARG A 125 12.04 -13.02 -2.39
C ARG A 125 13.19 -12.20 -2.98
N LEU A 126 13.35 -12.14 -4.30
CA LEU A 126 14.36 -11.29 -4.95
C LEU A 126 14.20 -9.82 -4.57
N GLY A 127 12.97 -9.29 -4.59
CA GLY A 127 12.69 -7.94 -4.13
C GLY A 127 13.12 -7.72 -2.69
N GLN A 128 12.82 -8.66 -1.78
CA GLN A 128 13.28 -8.55 -0.39
C GLN A 128 14.81 -8.54 -0.32
N LEU A 129 15.49 -9.40 -1.09
CA LEU A 129 16.95 -9.48 -1.13
C LEU A 129 17.58 -8.18 -1.65
N ILE A 130 17.04 -7.58 -2.71
CA ILE A 130 17.53 -6.32 -3.27
C ILE A 130 17.29 -5.16 -2.29
N CYS A 131 16.09 -5.01 -1.73
CA CYS A 131 15.84 -3.97 -0.72
C CYS A 131 16.73 -4.16 0.51
N ARG A 132 16.95 -5.41 0.95
CA ARG A 132 17.86 -5.76 2.04
C ARG A 132 19.29 -5.29 1.72
N TRP A 133 19.82 -5.71 0.58
CA TRP A 133 21.15 -5.32 0.13
C TRP A 133 21.29 -3.79 -0.01
N ALA A 134 20.28 -3.10 -0.54
CA ALA A 134 20.28 -1.66 -0.77
C ALA A 134 20.36 -0.84 0.53
N ILE A 135 19.60 -1.24 1.56
CA ILE A 135 19.61 -0.62 2.88
C ILE A 135 20.92 -0.90 3.64
N SER A 136 21.63 -2.01 3.35
CA SER A 136 22.87 -2.36 4.06
C SER A 136 24.11 -1.58 3.60
N GLN A 137 23.99 -0.74 2.58
CA GLN A 137 25.09 0.07 2.04
C GLN A 137 25.28 1.35 2.87
N GLU A 138 26.49 1.91 2.85
CA GLU A 138 26.80 3.18 3.52
C GLU A 138 27.18 4.28 2.51
N PRO A 139 26.38 5.35 2.35
CA PRO A 139 25.00 5.49 2.82
C PRO A 139 24.03 4.56 2.06
N PRO A 140 22.82 4.26 2.57
CA PRO A 140 21.90 3.33 1.93
C PRO A 140 21.46 3.81 0.54
N TYR A 141 21.03 2.88 -0.32
CA TYR A 141 20.29 3.21 -1.54
C TYR A 141 18.78 3.18 -1.24
N ALA A 142 18.08 4.27 -1.58
CA ALA A 142 16.63 4.32 -1.59
C ALA A 142 16.11 3.75 -2.92
N LEU A 143 15.47 2.57 -2.89
CA LEU A 143 14.95 1.89 -4.08
C LEU A 143 13.43 1.72 -4.02
N HIS A 144 12.73 2.05 -5.08
CA HIS A 144 11.37 1.58 -5.29
C HIS A 144 11.41 0.23 -6.02
N ILE A 145 10.72 -0.79 -5.47
CA ILE A 145 10.62 -2.11 -6.10
C ILE A 145 9.15 -2.48 -6.28
N GLY A 146 8.79 -2.80 -7.53
CA GLY A 146 7.48 -3.28 -7.91
C GLY A 146 7.58 -4.65 -8.58
N VAL A 147 6.66 -5.54 -8.25
CA VAL A 147 6.69 -6.94 -8.67
C VAL A 147 5.31 -7.39 -9.15
N HIS A 148 5.25 -7.96 -10.36
CA HIS A 148 4.02 -8.52 -10.92
C HIS A 148 4.29 -9.76 -11.78
N SER A 149 3.27 -10.60 -11.95
CA SER A 149 3.33 -11.86 -12.68
C SER A 149 2.27 -11.92 -13.77
N GLY A 150 2.66 -12.27 -15.00
CA GLY A 150 1.79 -12.26 -16.17
C GLY A 150 2.59 -12.43 -17.46
N ILE A 151 1.99 -12.06 -18.59
CA ILE A 151 2.62 -12.29 -19.90
C ILE A 151 3.69 -11.25 -20.22
N VAL A 152 4.88 -11.72 -20.60
CA VAL A 152 5.99 -10.93 -21.15
C VAL A 152 6.23 -11.33 -22.61
N ARG A 153 6.42 -10.35 -23.48
CA ARG A 153 6.79 -10.51 -24.88
C ARG A 153 8.13 -9.85 -25.15
N LYS A 154 8.88 -10.39 -26.11
CA LYS A 154 10.17 -9.87 -26.58
C LYS A 154 9.97 -9.20 -27.94
N LEU A 155 10.77 -8.18 -28.23
CA LEU A 155 10.79 -7.48 -29.50
C LEU A 155 12.24 -7.13 -29.85
N VAL A 156 12.74 -7.63 -30.98
CA VAL A 156 14.05 -7.22 -31.50
C VAL A 156 13.91 -5.84 -32.13
N LEU A 157 14.63 -4.86 -31.59
CA LEU A 157 14.68 -3.50 -32.14
C LEU A 157 15.57 -3.42 -33.37
N ARG A 158 15.33 -2.44 -34.25
CA ARG A 158 16.16 -2.16 -35.43
C ARG A 158 17.62 -1.82 -35.11
N SER A 159 17.93 -1.49 -33.85
CA SER A 159 19.28 -1.29 -33.33
C SER A 159 20.02 -2.61 -32.99
N GLY A 160 19.36 -3.77 -33.12
CA GLY A 160 19.87 -5.08 -32.72
C GLY A 160 19.73 -5.41 -31.24
N GLY A 161 19.16 -4.52 -30.43
CA GLY A 161 18.86 -4.78 -29.02
C GLY A 161 17.51 -5.46 -28.83
N GLU A 162 17.39 -6.35 -27.84
CA GLU A 162 16.10 -6.86 -27.39
C GLU A 162 15.40 -5.85 -26.47
N ALA A 163 14.11 -5.64 -26.68
CA ALA A 163 13.22 -4.95 -25.77
C ALA A 163 12.14 -5.91 -25.27
N VAL A 164 11.64 -5.69 -24.05
CA VAL A 164 10.53 -6.47 -23.48
C VAL A 164 9.32 -5.59 -23.20
N TYR A 165 8.14 -6.15 -23.37
CA TYR A 165 6.87 -5.47 -23.09
C TYR A 165 5.81 -6.48 -22.67
N GLY A 166 4.79 -6.02 -21.95
CA GLY A 166 3.71 -6.89 -21.49
C GLY A 166 3.03 -6.35 -20.24
N GLU A 167 2.07 -7.13 -19.74
CA GLU A 167 1.32 -6.83 -18.52
C GLU A 167 2.25 -6.84 -17.30
N ALA A 168 3.00 -7.94 -17.12
CA ALA A 168 3.96 -8.09 -16.03
C ALA A 168 5.02 -6.97 -15.98
N VAL A 169 5.50 -6.54 -17.16
CA VAL A 169 6.48 -5.44 -17.29
C VAL A 169 5.87 -4.10 -16.89
N SER A 170 4.74 -3.74 -17.51
CA SER A 170 4.09 -2.44 -17.32
C SER A 170 3.63 -2.26 -15.88
N GLU A 171 3.11 -3.33 -15.29
CA GLU A 171 2.55 -3.32 -13.95
C GLU A 171 3.62 -3.40 -12.86
N ALA A 172 4.68 -4.21 -13.02
CA ALA A 172 5.83 -4.16 -12.11
C ALA A 172 6.43 -2.75 -12.05
N LYS A 173 6.53 -2.06 -13.18
CA LYS A 173 6.96 -0.65 -13.23
C LYS A 173 5.98 0.29 -12.53
N ARG A 174 4.67 0.18 -12.80
CA ARG A 174 3.63 0.96 -12.13
C ARG A 174 3.65 0.76 -10.61
N LEU A 175 3.88 -0.46 -10.13
CA LEU A 175 3.94 -0.79 -8.71
C LEU A 175 5.18 -0.20 -8.03
N ALA A 176 6.32 -0.11 -8.71
CA ALA A 176 7.51 0.58 -8.21
C ALA A 176 7.25 2.09 -8.08
N ASP A 177 6.70 2.73 -9.13
CA ASP A 177 6.35 4.15 -9.11
C ASP A 177 5.30 4.50 -8.01
N LEU A 178 4.58 3.50 -7.51
CA LEU A 178 3.56 3.61 -6.46
C LEU A 178 3.99 3.04 -5.10
N ALA A 179 5.25 2.67 -4.92
CA ALA A 179 5.78 2.17 -3.65
C ALA A 179 5.47 3.17 -2.50
N PRO A 180 4.95 2.71 -1.34
CA PRO A 180 4.53 3.61 -0.26
C PRO A 180 5.71 4.21 0.52
N GLN A 181 6.90 3.61 0.39
CA GLN A 181 8.14 4.02 1.04
C GLN A 181 9.36 3.40 0.34
N ASP A 182 10.52 4.00 0.60
CA ASP A 182 11.81 3.51 0.11
C ASP A 182 12.08 2.07 0.55
N SER A 183 12.64 1.31 -0.38
CA SER A 183 13.16 -0.04 -0.20
C SER A 183 12.12 -1.01 0.39
N CYS A 184 10.88 -0.99 -0.12
CA CYS A 184 9.89 -2.06 0.09
C CYS A 184 9.54 -2.76 -1.24
N VAL A 185 8.99 -3.98 -1.16
CA VAL A 185 8.53 -4.72 -2.37
C VAL A 185 7.02 -4.56 -2.50
N GLN A 186 6.56 -3.79 -3.48
CA GLN A 186 5.13 -3.66 -3.77
C GLN A 186 4.67 -4.70 -4.81
N ILE A 187 3.57 -5.39 -4.51
CA ILE A 187 2.90 -6.38 -5.37
C ILE A 187 1.42 -6.07 -5.53
N LEU A 188 0.83 -6.47 -6.65
CA LEU A 188 -0.63 -6.60 -6.76
C LEU A 188 -1.14 -7.78 -5.95
N LYS A 189 -2.41 -7.68 -5.54
CA LYS A 189 -3.24 -8.74 -4.96
C LYS A 189 -3.17 -10.01 -5.80
N SER A 190 -3.38 -9.89 -7.11
CA SER A 190 -3.32 -11.01 -8.07
C SER A 190 -1.95 -11.72 -8.15
N THR A 191 -0.86 -11.06 -7.75
CA THR A 191 0.46 -11.70 -7.57
C THR A 191 0.62 -12.26 -6.16
N LYS A 192 0.12 -11.55 -5.13
CA LYS A 192 0.13 -12.01 -3.74
C LYS A 192 -0.61 -13.34 -3.57
N ASP A 193 -1.74 -13.51 -4.25
CA ASP A 193 -2.60 -14.69 -4.09
C ASP A 193 -2.08 -15.91 -4.91
N LYS A 194 -1.04 -15.71 -5.73
CA LYS A 194 -0.22 -16.76 -6.37
C LYS A 194 1.05 -17.11 -5.58
N LEU A 195 1.32 -16.43 -4.46
CA LEU A 195 2.37 -16.83 -3.53
C LEU A 195 2.00 -18.16 -2.88
N ASN A 196 3.00 -18.99 -2.59
CA ASN A 196 2.79 -20.34 -2.06
C ASN A 196 3.65 -20.57 -0.81
N VAL A 197 4.95 -20.29 -0.86
CA VAL A 197 5.80 -20.21 0.34
C VAL A 197 5.58 -18.90 1.09
N LEU A 198 5.44 -17.79 0.37
CA LEU A 198 5.45 -16.46 0.98
C LEU A 198 4.07 -15.91 1.33
N GLU A 199 2.95 -16.63 1.09
CA GLU A 199 1.57 -16.13 1.30
C GLU A 199 1.30 -15.57 2.71
N ARG A 200 2.12 -15.96 3.70
CA ARG A 200 1.99 -15.63 5.13
C ARG A 200 2.98 -14.61 5.66
N LEU A 201 3.86 -14.07 4.82
CA LEU A 201 4.63 -12.91 5.24
C LEU A 201 3.66 -11.76 5.61
N PRO A 202 4.04 -10.87 6.55
CA PRO A 202 3.21 -9.78 7.02
C PRO A 202 3.12 -8.66 5.97
N PHE A 203 2.57 -8.98 4.81
CA PHE A 203 2.17 -8.03 3.79
C PHE A 203 1.22 -7.00 4.41
N THR A 204 1.67 -5.75 4.42
CA THR A 204 0.79 -4.65 4.78
C THR A 204 0.00 -4.29 3.55
N CYS A 205 -1.33 -4.12 3.67
CA CYS A 205 -2.11 -3.54 2.58
C CYS A 205 -1.47 -2.20 2.21
N SER A 206 -1.06 -2.05 0.96
CA SER A 206 -0.61 -0.76 0.47
C SER A 206 -1.80 0.19 0.53
N ARG A 207 -1.49 1.48 0.63
CA ARG A 207 -2.50 2.52 0.57
C ARG A 207 -3.08 2.67 -0.86
N VAL A 208 -2.49 1.98 -1.86
CA VAL A 208 -3.02 1.84 -3.22
C VAL A 208 -3.90 0.60 -3.29
N ASN A 209 -5.04 0.72 -3.96
CA ASN A 209 -6.04 -0.33 -4.08
C ASN A 209 -5.47 -1.63 -4.68
N ASP A 210 -5.91 -2.76 -4.13
CA ASP A 210 -5.43 -4.11 -4.46
C ASP A 210 -3.90 -4.27 -4.55
N CYS A 211 -3.14 -3.41 -3.86
CA CYS A 211 -1.70 -3.52 -3.73
C CYS A 211 -1.33 -3.90 -2.29
N TYR A 212 -0.26 -4.66 -2.14
CA TYR A 212 0.34 -5.01 -0.86
C TYR A 212 1.81 -4.66 -0.94
N TYR A 213 2.42 -4.27 0.17
CA TYR A 213 3.86 -4.11 0.25
C TYR A 213 4.44 -4.97 1.35
N LEU A 214 5.69 -5.38 1.11
CA LEU A 214 6.45 -6.26 1.95
C LEU A 214 7.72 -5.55 2.40
N GLU A 215 7.89 -5.44 3.71
CA GLU A 215 9.08 -4.85 4.29
C GLU A 215 10.31 -5.75 4.04
N PRO A 216 11.52 -5.17 3.94
CA PRO A 216 12.76 -5.93 3.91
C PRO A 216 12.91 -6.80 5.16
N SER A 217 12.58 -6.25 6.33
CA SER A 217 12.62 -6.94 7.62
C SER A 217 11.43 -7.86 7.88
N ALA A 218 10.47 -7.96 6.95
CA ALA A 218 9.31 -8.83 7.12
C ALA A 218 9.71 -10.31 7.21
N GLU A 219 9.46 -10.90 8.37
CA GLU A 219 9.46 -12.32 8.68
C GLU A 219 8.04 -12.72 9.12
N LEU A 220 7.74 -14.02 9.20
CA LEU A 220 6.41 -14.54 9.57
C LEU A 220 5.92 -13.94 10.93
N PRO A 221 4.63 -13.60 11.07
CA PRO A 221 4.13 -12.72 12.14
C PRO A 221 4.27 -13.29 13.56
N GLU A 222 4.45 -12.39 14.55
CA GLU A 222 4.88 -12.71 15.92
C GLU A 222 3.77 -12.67 16.99
N GLU A 223 3.60 -13.75 17.78
CA GLU A 223 2.97 -13.72 19.13
C GLU A 223 3.61 -14.74 20.11
N ALA A 224 3.18 -14.81 21.39
CA ALA A 224 3.95 -15.34 22.54
C ALA A 224 3.18 -16.33 23.50
N PRO A 225 3.85 -17.10 24.39
CA PRO A 225 3.41 -18.45 24.86
C PRO A 225 2.96 -18.57 26.35
N PRO A 226 2.58 -19.79 26.83
CA PRO A 226 3.33 -20.39 27.98
C PRO A 226 3.40 -21.95 28.12
N SER A 227 4.63 -22.49 28.32
CA SER A 227 5.11 -23.56 29.26
C SER A 227 4.37 -24.91 29.49
N ALA A 228 5.01 -26.09 29.73
CA ALA A 228 6.43 -26.51 29.75
C ALA A 228 6.64 -28.05 29.88
N GLY A 229 7.85 -28.53 29.56
CA GLY A 229 8.39 -29.90 29.78
C GLY A 229 8.09 -30.86 28.64
N TYR A 230 9.02 -31.56 27.97
CA TYR A 230 10.41 -31.96 28.27
C TYR A 230 11.05 -32.43 26.94
N GLU A 231 12.37 -32.48 26.67
CA GLU A 231 13.60 -32.00 27.33
C GLU A 231 14.64 -31.75 26.19
N SER A 232 15.66 -30.90 26.39
CA SER A 232 16.37 -30.21 25.29
C SER A 232 17.90 -30.08 25.53
N LEU A 233 18.65 -29.65 24.51
CA LEU A 233 20.07 -29.28 24.60
C LEU A 233 20.27 -27.87 25.22
N SER A 234 19.68 -27.64 26.40
CA SER A 234 20.14 -26.56 27.27
C SER A 234 21.40 -27.02 28.03
N PRO A 235 22.43 -26.16 28.17
CA PRO A 235 23.60 -26.50 28.97
C PRO A 235 23.19 -26.67 30.44
N THR A 236 23.79 -27.66 31.10
CA THR A 236 23.24 -28.24 32.33
C THR A 236 23.06 -27.26 33.50
N SER A 237 21.87 -27.37 34.13
CA SER A 237 21.50 -26.96 35.50
C SER A 237 21.10 -25.50 35.77
N GLY A 238 19.78 -25.32 35.93
CA GLY A 238 19.20 -24.61 37.10
C GLY A 238 19.19 -23.08 37.12
N GLY A 239 19.88 -22.40 36.22
CA GLY A 239 19.82 -20.94 36.08
C GLY A 239 18.77 -20.48 35.07
N LYS A 240 18.10 -19.34 35.33
CA LYS A 240 17.63 -18.51 34.22
C LYS A 240 18.88 -18.04 33.50
N HIS A 241 19.13 -18.50 32.28
CA HIS A 241 20.34 -18.11 31.57
C HIS A 241 20.43 -16.59 31.48
N CYS A 242 21.56 -16.05 31.90
CA CYS A 242 21.84 -14.65 31.63
C CYS A 242 22.30 -14.51 30.18
N THR A 243 22.13 -13.32 29.59
CA THR A 243 22.51 -13.06 28.19
C THR A 243 23.99 -13.41 27.88
N ALA A 244 24.86 -13.53 28.89
CA ALA A 244 26.24 -13.96 28.72
C ALA A 244 26.40 -15.45 28.39
N GLU A 245 25.60 -16.34 28.96
CA GLU A 245 25.70 -17.80 28.70
C GLU A 245 25.22 -18.14 27.28
N PHE A 246 24.14 -17.50 26.84
CA PHE A 246 23.68 -17.57 25.46
C PHE A 246 24.73 -17.05 24.46
N ARG A 247 25.41 -15.94 24.80
CA ARG A 247 26.54 -15.42 23.99
C ARG A 247 27.70 -16.40 23.94
N GLN A 248 28.04 -17.06 25.05
CA GLN A 248 29.10 -18.06 25.09
C GLN A 248 28.75 -19.28 24.22
N MET A 249 27.52 -19.80 24.31
CA MET A 249 27.04 -20.90 23.46
C MET A 249 27.22 -20.62 21.96
N LEU A 250 26.92 -19.39 21.51
CA LEU A 250 27.11 -18.99 20.11
C LEU A 250 28.60 -18.97 19.74
N VAL A 251 29.45 -18.38 20.58
CA VAL A 251 30.91 -18.33 20.36
C VAL A 251 31.54 -19.73 20.32
N ASP A 252 31.13 -20.62 21.22
CA ASP A 252 31.65 -21.99 21.31
C ASP A 252 31.34 -22.82 20.05
N HIS A 253 30.29 -22.47 19.31
CA HIS A 253 29.91 -23.07 18.03
C HIS A 253 30.35 -22.23 16.80
N GLY A 254 31.36 -21.37 16.98
CA GLY A 254 32.00 -20.63 15.90
C GLY A 254 31.20 -19.45 15.32
N ILE A 255 30.13 -19.01 16.00
CA ILE A 255 29.33 -17.87 15.56
C ILE A 255 30.00 -16.57 16.01
N ASP A 256 30.36 -15.73 15.03
CA ASP A 256 30.95 -14.42 15.26
C ASP A 256 29.90 -13.42 15.78
N ILE A 257 29.73 -13.40 17.10
CA ILE A 257 28.81 -12.50 17.81
C ILE A 257 29.10 -11.02 17.56
N SER A 258 30.29 -10.64 17.06
CA SER A 258 30.63 -9.25 16.77
C SER A 258 29.91 -8.68 15.54
N LYS A 259 29.27 -9.54 14.74
CA LYS A 259 28.46 -9.16 13.56
C LYS A 259 27.00 -8.81 13.89
N PHE A 260 26.51 -9.16 15.06
CA PHE A 260 25.12 -8.90 15.48
C PHE A 260 24.90 -7.42 15.82
N GLY A 261 23.74 -6.89 15.48
CA GLY A 261 23.43 -5.46 15.64
C GLY A 261 24.19 -4.53 14.67
N LYS A 262 24.79 -5.08 13.60
CA LYS A 262 25.46 -4.31 12.53
C LYS A 262 24.72 -4.48 11.21
N GLY A 263 24.52 -3.38 10.48
CA GLY A 263 23.73 -3.40 9.24
C GLY A 263 22.32 -3.94 9.51
N GLN A 264 22.00 -5.08 8.89
CA GLN A 264 20.69 -5.74 9.04
C GLN A 264 20.69 -6.92 10.02
N ALA A 265 21.83 -7.22 10.65
CA ALA A 265 21.87 -8.26 11.65
C ALA A 265 21.07 -7.82 12.89
N LYS A 266 20.07 -8.60 13.28
CA LYS A 266 19.37 -8.44 14.56
C LYS A 266 20.41 -8.50 15.69
N THR A 267 20.13 -7.79 16.78
CA THR A 267 20.97 -7.79 17.97
C THR A 267 20.98 -9.18 18.63
N LEU A 268 22.03 -9.47 19.42
CA LEU A 268 22.08 -10.69 20.24
C LEU A 268 20.89 -10.78 21.20
N ASP A 269 20.40 -9.64 21.66
CA ASP A 269 19.31 -9.57 22.63
C ASP A 269 17.95 -9.85 21.94
N GLU A 270 17.80 -9.53 20.64
CA GLU A 270 16.67 -9.95 19.81
C GLU A 270 16.74 -11.43 19.43
N LEU A 271 17.93 -11.97 19.10
CA LEU A 271 18.09 -13.41 18.88
C LEU A 271 17.76 -14.20 20.17
N TYR A 272 18.32 -13.78 21.31
CA TYR A 272 18.04 -14.34 22.63
C TYR A 272 16.54 -14.29 22.93
N ARG A 273 15.88 -13.16 22.68
CA ARG A 273 14.44 -13.04 22.90
C ARG A 273 13.65 -14.00 22.00
N ASN A 274 14.00 -14.09 20.72
CA ASN A 274 13.32 -14.95 19.74
C ASN A 274 13.45 -16.45 20.06
N VAL A 275 14.57 -16.87 20.66
CA VAL A 275 14.86 -18.27 21.01
C VAL A 275 14.41 -18.61 22.45
N GLU A 276 14.95 -17.91 23.45
CA GLU A 276 14.81 -18.27 24.87
C GLU A 276 13.55 -17.72 25.54
N VAL A 277 13.06 -16.55 25.08
CA VAL A 277 11.94 -15.84 25.74
C VAL A 277 10.62 -16.10 25.01
N GLU A 278 10.63 -16.03 23.69
CA GLU A 278 9.45 -16.09 22.83
C GLU A 278 9.28 -17.46 22.14
N LYS A 279 10.35 -18.27 22.10
CA LYS A 279 10.37 -19.62 21.52
C LYS A 279 9.86 -19.75 20.08
N LYS A 280 9.96 -18.67 19.30
CA LYS A 280 9.60 -18.62 17.87
C LYS A 280 10.59 -19.40 17.00
N SER A 281 11.75 -19.73 17.56
CA SER A 281 12.75 -20.61 16.96
C SER A 281 13.57 -21.29 18.05
N TYR A 282 14.26 -22.37 17.69
CA TYR A 282 15.13 -23.12 18.59
C TYR A 282 16.42 -23.53 17.87
N PHE A 283 17.46 -23.93 18.60
CA PHE A 283 18.73 -24.37 18.04
C PHE A 283 18.87 -25.89 18.09
N VAL A 284 19.24 -26.50 16.97
CA VAL A 284 19.63 -27.90 16.88
C VAL A 284 21.11 -28.00 16.58
N LYS A 285 21.84 -28.76 17.39
CA LYS A 285 23.26 -29.04 17.15
C LYS A 285 23.40 -30.03 15.99
N LYS A 286 24.19 -29.67 14.99
CA LYS A 286 24.44 -30.44 13.76
C LYS A 286 25.94 -30.52 13.56
N ASN A 287 26.56 -31.62 13.99
CA ASN A 287 28.01 -31.74 14.16
C ASN A 287 28.54 -30.61 15.08
N ASP A 288 29.54 -29.85 14.65
CA ASP A 288 30.11 -28.73 15.41
C ASP A 288 29.41 -27.38 15.16
N SER A 289 28.34 -27.33 14.36
CA SER A 289 27.58 -26.10 14.06
C SER A 289 26.17 -26.10 14.66
N LEU A 290 25.60 -24.90 14.81
CA LEU A 290 24.21 -24.69 15.22
C LEU A 290 23.32 -24.41 14.00
N GLU A 291 22.28 -25.22 13.81
CA GLU A 291 21.19 -25.00 12.87
C GLU A 291 20.00 -24.41 13.66
N ARG A 292 19.58 -23.19 13.35
CA ARG A 292 18.36 -22.60 13.90
C ARG A 292 17.15 -23.18 13.16
N ARG A 293 16.09 -23.52 13.87
CA ARG A 293 14.82 -23.99 13.30
C ARG A 293 13.70 -23.06 13.65
N MET A 294 12.91 -22.68 12.66
CA MET A 294 11.68 -21.91 12.79
C MET A 294 10.57 -22.71 12.14
N GLU A 295 9.58 -23.12 12.94
CA GLU A 295 8.49 -23.98 12.49
C GLU A 295 7.16 -23.26 12.68
N LEU A 296 6.26 -23.34 11.70
CA LEU A 296 4.99 -22.63 11.67
C LEU A 296 3.86 -23.60 11.26
N VAL A 297 2.78 -23.67 12.02
CA VAL A 297 1.52 -24.31 11.62
C VAL A 297 0.50 -23.27 11.16
N ASN A 298 -0.28 -23.63 10.15
CA ASN A 298 -1.23 -22.73 9.50
C ASN A 298 -2.57 -23.42 9.35
N ILE A 299 -3.62 -22.71 9.72
CA ILE A 299 -4.87 -23.32 10.16
C ILE A 299 -5.98 -22.81 9.24
N SER A 300 -6.36 -23.63 8.27
CA SER A 300 -7.65 -23.45 7.58
C SER A 300 -8.74 -23.96 8.53
N LEU A 301 -9.20 -23.10 9.44
CA LEU A 301 -10.34 -23.39 10.31
C LEU A 301 -11.62 -23.18 9.49
N THR A 302 -12.33 -24.28 9.23
CA THR A 302 -13.45 -24.35 8.31
C THR A 302 -14.73 -24.84 8.98
N VAL A 303 -15.85 -24.51 8.36
CA VAL A 303 -17.19 -24.88 8.81
C VAL A 303 -18.14 -24.84 7.62
N THR A 304 -19.07 -25.79 7.52
CA THR A 304 -20.08 -25.75 6.43
C THR A 304 -21.25 -24.86 6.87
N GLY A 305 -21.57 -23.85 6.05
CA GLY A 305 -22.68 -22.93 6.24
C GLY A 305 -24.05 -23.60 6.07
N GLN A 306 -25.11 -22.91 6.50
CA GLN A 306 -26.50 -23.37 6.31
C GLN A 306 -26.89 -23.49 4.82
N ASP A 307 -26.18 -22.78 3.95
CA ASP A 307 -26.29 -22.83 2.49
C ASP A 307 -25.49 -23.98 1.84
N GLY A 308 -24.80 -24.80 2.65
CA GLY A 308 -23.97 -25.90 2.18
C GLY A 308 -22.58 -25.50 1.66
N HIS A 309 -22.21 -24.21 1.75
CA HIS A 309 -20.89 -23.73 1.34
C HIS A 309 -19.88 -23.81 2.48
N ASP A 310 -18.65 -24.21 2.19
CA ASP A 310 -17.54 -24.10 3.15
C ASP A 310 -17.22 -22.64 3.43
N MET A 311 -17.14 -22.29 4.71
CA MET A 311 -16.62 -21.03 5.23
C MET A 311 -15.25 -21.27 5.88
N GLU A 312 -14.34 -20.30 5.77
CA GLU A 312 -13.01 -20.26 6.39
C GLU A 312 -12.87 -19.00 7.27
N LEU A 313 -12.25 -19.14 8.44
CA LEU A 313 -11.99 -18.02 9.35
C LEU A 313 -10.81 -17.15 8.86
N ARG A 314 -10.97 -15.83 8.86
CA ARG A 314 -9.93 -14.84 8.50
C ARG A 314 -9.77 -13.72 9.52
N LEU A 315 -8.52 -13.34 9.79
CA LEU A 315 -8.15 -12.16 10.57
C LEU A 315 -8.30 -10.91 9.70
N ASN A 316 -9.30 -10.06 9.97
CA ASN A 316 -9.50 -8.82 9.21
C ASN A 316 -8.45 -7.77 9.62
N CYS A 317 -8.38 -7.48 10.91
CA CYS A 317 -7.40 -6.56 11.49
C CYS A 317 -7.07 -6.90 12.94
N GLU A 318 -5.92 -6.41 13.40
CA GLU A 318 -5.44 -6.52 14.78
C GLU A 318 -5.01 -5.13 15.28
N VAL A 319 -5.15 -4.89 16.58
CA VAL A 319 -4.63 -3.69 17.24
C VAL A 319 -3.34 -4.06 17.95
N LEU A 320 -2.23 -3.49 17.47
CA LEU A 320 -0.90 -3.70 18.01
C LEU A 320 -0.75 -3.03 19.40
N LYS A 321 0.36 -3.33 20.09
CA LYS A 321 0.63 -2.86 21.47
C LYS A 321 0.76 -1.33 21.59
N ASP A 322 1.02 -0.64 20.50
CA ASP A 322 1.06 0.83 20.36
C ASP A 322 -0.33 1.43 20.05
N SER A 323 -1.39 0.62 20.03
CA SER A 323 -2.75 0.94 19.58
C SER A 323 -2.91 1.20 18.08
N THR A 324 -1.91 0.87 17.25
CA THR A 324 -2.04 0.91 15.79
C THR A 324 -2.92 -0.23 15.29
N LEU A 325 -3.98 0.09 14.55
CA LEU A 325 -4.81 -0.92 13.86
C LEU A 325 -4.18 -1.30 12.52
N VAL A 326 -3.85 -2.58 12.36
CA VAL A 326 -3.24 -3.15 11.15
C VAL A 326 -4.23 -4.09 10.47
N ARG A 327 -4.57 -3.81 9.21
CA ARG A 327 -5.38 -4.71 8.37
C ARG A 327 -4.51 -5.84 7.82
N ARG A 328 -4.96 -7.09 7.96
CA ARG A 328 -4.20 -8.30 7.61
C ARG A 328 -4.86 -9.12 6.50
N ASN A 329 -6.15 -9.44 6.63
CA ASN A 329 -6.86 -10.40 5.78
C ASN A 329 -6.15 -11.77 5.65
N GLN A 330 -5.65 -12.28 6.77
CA GLN A 330 -4.80 -13.49 6.82
C GLN A 330 -5.52 -14.71 7.40
N ARG A 331 -5.05 -15.91 7.04
CA ARG A 331 -5.43 -17.16 7.72
C ARG A 331 -4.82 -17.21 9.13
N PRO A 332 -5.46 -17.90 10.09
CA PRO A 332 -4.85 -18.19 11.38
C PRO A 332 -3.54 -19.00 11.23
N SER A 333 -2.51 -18.64 11.99
CA SER A 333 -1.18 -19.28 11.99
C SER A 333 -0.52 -19.16 13.36
N SER A 334 0.41 -20.07 13.68
CA SER A 334 1.09 -20.16 14.98
C SER A 334 2.47 -20.80 14.84
N PHE A 335 3.46 -20.39 15.64
CA PHE A 335 4.76 -21.06 15.69
C PHE A 335 4.66 -22.40 16.43
N ILE A 336 5.47 -23.36 16.04
CA ILE A 336 5.62 -24.65 16.72
C ILE A 336 6.84 -24.58 17.62
N GLU A 337 6.62 -24.63 18.95
CA GLU A 337 7.70 -24.73 19.93
C GLU A 337 8.45 -26.07 19.76
N GLU A 338 9.74 -26.09 20.10
CA GLU A 338 10.57 -27.31 20.11
C GLU A 338 9.85 -28.48 20.82
N GLY A 339 9.72 -29.61 20.13
CA GLY A 339 9.11 -30.84 20.65
C GLY A 339 7.59 -30.83 20.82
N SER A 340 6.90 -29.68 20.69
CA SER A 340 5.46 -29.56 20.90
C SER A 340 4.61 -30.14 19.76
N GLY A 341 5.11 -30.05 18.53
CA GLY A 341 4.40 -30.49 17.32
C GLY A 341 3.19 -29.61 16.96
N TRP A 342 2.77 -29.71 15.70
CA TRP A 342 1.75 -28.80 15.14
C TRP A 342 0.42 -28.82 15.92
N LYS A 343 -0.04 -29.97 16.44
CA LYS A 343 -1.29 -30.06 17.21
C LYS A 343 -1.26 -29.22 18.49
N SER A 344 -0.13 -29.19 19.19
CA SER A 344 0.02 -28.39 20.42
C SER A 344 0.05 -26.89 20.12
N ALA A 345 0.73 -26.49 19.04
CA ALA A 345 0.75 -25.11 18.55
C ALA A 345 -0.64 -24.61 18.13
N VAL A 346 -1.50 -25.48 17.58
CA VAL A 346 -2.90 -25.18 17.28
C VAL A 346 -3.76 -25.10 18.55
N ASP A 347 -3.60 -26.01 19.52
CA ASP A 347 -4.33 -25.94 20.79
C ASP A 347 -4.06 -24.61 21.51
N ALA A 348 -2.77 -24.25 21.59
CA ALA A 348 -2.31 -22.99 22.16
C ALA A 348 -2.91 -21.79 21.42
N PHE A 349 -2.90 -21.78 20.09
CA PHE A 349 -3.51 -20.74 19.26
C PHE A 349 -5.02 -20.60 19.53
N PHE A 350 -5.76 -21.72 19.50
CA PHE A 350 -7.21 -21.71 19.75
C PHE A 350 -7.55 -21.23 21.17
N ALA A 351 -6.69 -21.51 22.16
CA ALA A 351 -6.85 -20.98 23.52
C ALA A 351 -6.53 -19.48 23.60
N SER A 352 -5.40 -19.02 23.05
CA SER A 352 -4.87 -17.66 23.24
C SER A 352 -5.37 -16.60 22.26
N ARG A 353 -5.93 -17.00 21.11
CA ARG A 353 -6.43 -16.09 20.06
C ARG A 353 -7.95 -16.11 19.91
N LEU A 354 -8.56 -17.29 20.07
CA LEU A 354 -9.99 -17.50 19.87
C LEU A 354 -10.75 -17.82 21.17
N GLY A 355 -10.05 -17.95 22.30
CA GLY A 355 -10.67 -18.22 23.61
C GLY A 355 -11.45 -19.54 23.69
N LEU A 356 -11.14 -20.52 22.82
CA LEU A 356 -11.95 -21.73 22.70
C LEU A 356 -11.81 -22.65 23.93
N PRO A 357 -12.93 -23.17 24.50
CA PRO A 357 -12.90 -24.10 25.62
C PRO A 357 -12.13 -25.39 25.31
N ALA A 358 -11.47 -25.97 26.31
CA ALA A 358 -10.57 -27.11 26.12
C ALA A 358 -11.26 -28.33 25.50
N GLU A 359 -12.54 -28.53 25.83
CA GLU A 359 -13.39 -29.60 25.30
C GLU A 359 -13.55 -29.48 23.78
N ILE A 360 -13.73 -28.26 23.27
CA ILE A 360 -13.85 -27.97 21.84
C ILE A 360 -12.51 -28.20 21.14
N ARG A 361 -11.41 -27.70 21.70
CA ARG A 361 -10.09 -27.79 21.06
C ARG A 361 -9.63 -29.25 20.96
N GLN A 362 -9.85 -30.05 22.01
CA GLN A 362 -9.56 -31.49 22.00
C GLN A 362 -10.36 -32.22 20.92
N GLU A 363 -11.64 -31.91 20.76
CA GLU A 363 -12.49 -32.51 19.73
C GLU A 363 -12.05 -32.14 18.30
N LEU A 364 -11.72 -30.88 18.04
CA LEU A 364 -11.20 -30.42 16.75
C LEU A 364 -9.86 -31.08 16.41
N LEU A 365 -8.97 -31.26 17.40
CA LEU A 365 -7.64 -31.85 17.21
C LEU A 365 -7.63 -33.38 17.21
N ALA A 366 -8.69 -34.03 17.70
CA ALA A 366 -8.87 -35.48 17.64
C ALA A 366 -9.24 -36.00 16.23
N GLN A 367 -9.69 -35.11 15.32
CA GLN A 367 -10.04 -35.47 13.95
C GLN A 367 -8.79 -35.83 13.10
N ASP A 368 -9.03 -36.58 12.02
CA ASP A 368 -8.08 -36.86 10.95
C ASP A 368 -7.87 -35.61 10.07
N ASN A 369 -7.23 -34.62 10.66
CA ASN A 369 -6.86 -33.37 10.01
C ASN A 369 -5.75 -33.64 8.98
N VAL A 370 -5.97 -33.23 7.73
CA VAL A 370 -4.95 -33.31 6.68
C VAL A 370 -3.83 -32.33 6.99
N VAL A 371 -2.58 -32.81 6.96
CA VAL A 371 -1.38 -32.00 7.16
C VAL A 371 -0.43 -32.19 5.99
N THR A 372 0.07 -31.10 5.43
CA THR A 372 1.19 -31.09 4.48
C THR A 372 2.32 -30.23 5.02
N ASP A 373 3.54 -30.75 5.02
CA ASP A 373 4.74 -30.02 5.45
C ASP A 373 5.60 -29.54 4.26
N LYS A 374 6.33 -28.45 4.49
CA LYS A 374 7.12 -27.74 3.47
C LYS A 374 8.39 -27.20 4.11
N VAL A 375 9.57 -27.67 3.67
CA VAL A 375 10.87 -27.37 4.32
C VAL A 375 11.75 -26.53 3.40
N GLU A 376 12.25 -25.39 3.90
CA GLU A 376 13.24 -24.50 3.25
C GLU A 376 14.49 -24.39 4.14
N ARG A 377 15.70 -24.30 3.55
CA ARG A 377 16.96 -24.06 4.28
C ARG A 377 17.67 -22.83 3.72
N ILE A 378 17.95 -21.85 4.59
CA ILE A 378 18.53 -20.56 4.20
C ILE A 378 19.59 -20.16 5.23
N LYS A 379 20.72 -19.59 4.77
CA LYS A 379 21.65 -18.90 5.68
C LYS A 379 21.02 -17.58 6.13
N SER A 380 20.86 -17.36 7.43
CA SER A 380 20.18 -16.17 7.92
C SER A 380 21.03 -14.91 7.72
N MET A 381 20.45 -13.91 7.06
CA MET A 381 21.05 -12.57 6.98
C MET A 381 20.85 -11.77 8.28
N PHE A 382 19.81 -12.10 9.06
CA PHE A 382 19.50 -11.43 10.33
C PHE A 382 20.33 -11.98 11.51
N PHE A 383 20.80 -13.22 11.43
CA PHE A 383 21.62 -13.86 12.46
C PHE A 383 22.94 -14.35 11.82
N PRO A 384 23.97 -13.50 11.75
CA PRO A 384 25.18 -13.78 10.99
C PRO A 384 25.89 -15.06 11.47
N GLY A 385 26.20 -15.96 10.53
CA GLY A 385 26.82 -17.25 10.83
C GLY A 385 25.83 -18.36 11.24
N VAL A 386 24.53 -18.07 11.33
CA VAL A 386 23.49 -19.05 11.66
C VAL A 386 22.77 -19.55 10.40
N GLU A 387 22.84 -20.85 10.14
CA GLU A 387 21.95 -21.52 9.17
C GLU A 387 20.54 -21.61 9.79
N THR A 388 19.50 -21.23 9.06
CA THR A 388 18.10 -21.33 9.50
C THR A 388 17.31 -22.25 8.58
N MET A 389 16.66 -23.26 9.15
CA MET A 389 15.65 -24.07 8.49
C MET A 389 14.25 -23.53 8.84
N TYR A 390 13.44 -23.29 7.82
CA TYR A 390 12.04 -22.90 7.95
C TYR A 390 11.17 -24.10 7.58
N THR A 391 10.29 -24.54 8.47
CA THR A 391 9.28 -25.56 8.16
C THR A 391 7.88 -24.99 8.30
N THR A 392 7.11 -25.07 7.24
CA THR A 392 5.71 -24.63 7.20
C THR A 392 4.82 -25.85 7.12
N TYR A 393 3.91 -26.00 8.08
CA TYR A 393 2.86 -27.00 8.11
C TYR A 393 1.53 -26.34 7.76
N ASP A 394 0.79 -26.92 6.82
CA ASP A 394 -0.57 -26.53 6.48
C ASP A 394 -1.54 -27.59 6.99
N THR A 395 -2.49 -27.18 7.83
CA THR A 395 -3.55 -28.06 8.36
C THR A 395 -4.93 -27.49 8.08
N CYS A 396 -5.85 -28.37 7.67
CA CYS A 396 -7.27 -28.06 7.55
C CYS A 396 -8.00 -28.66 8.75
N ILE A 397 -8.78 -27.83 9.48
CA ILE A 397 -9.53 -28.24 10.67
C ILE A 397 -10.98 -27.87 10.45
N HIS A 398 -11.88 -28.85 10.60
CA HIS A 398 -13.30 -28.67 10.36
C HIS A 398 -14.09 -28.62 11.69
N ILE A 399 -15.04 -27.69 11.78
CA ILE A 399 -15.99 -27.59 12.90
C ILE A 399 -17.25 -28.38 12.51
N PRO A 400 -17.48 -29.59 13.08
CA PRO A 400 -18.56 -30.48 12.63
C PRO A 400 -19.96 -30.05 13.08
N ASP A 401 -20.06 -29.36 14.22
CA ASP A 401 -21.31 -28.80 14.73
C ASP A 401 -21.10 -27.31 15.11
N PRO A 402 -21.48 -26.37 14.23
CA PRO A 402 -21.38 -24.94 14.51
C PRO A 402 -22.47 -24.41 15.45
N THR A 403 -23.50 -25.21 15.78
CA THR A 403 -24.65 -24.73 16.57
C THR A 403 -24.37 -24.69 18.07
N ARG A 404 -23.22 -25.23 18.50
CA ARG A 404 -22.82 -25.35 19.90
C ARG A 404 -22.73 -23.98 20.59
N PRO A 405 -23.34 -23.79 21.77
CA PRO A 405 -23.36 -22.49 22.45
C PRO A 405 -21.97 -21.88 22.73
N SER A 406 -20.95 -22.72 22.94
CA SER A 406 -19.55 -22.31 23.14
C SER A 406 -18.90 -21.67 21.91
N LEU A 407 -19.43 -21.89 20.70
CA LEU A 407 -18.89 -21.34 19.46
C LEU A 407 -19.49 -19.98 19.08
N ARG A 408 -20.53 -19.51 19.80
CA ARG A 408 -21.15 -18.19 19.60
C ARG A 408 -20.17 -17.04 19.79
N ALA A 409 -19.17 -17.22 20.64
CA ALA A 409 -18.10 -16.24 20.86
C ALA A 409 -17.22 -16.01 19.61
N ILE A 410 -17.18 -16.98 18.68
CA ILE A 410 -16.51 -16.87 17.38
C ILE A 410 -17.50 -16.73 16.22
N GLY A 411 -18.69 -16.19 16.46
CA GLY A 411 -19.68 -15.87 15.42
C GLY A 411 -20.46 -17.05 14.82
N LEU A 412 -20.43 -18.23 15.44
CA LEU A 412 -21.17 -19.41 14.98
C LEU A 412 -22.51 -19.61 15.72
N PRO A 413 -23.56 -20.16 15.07
CA PRO A 413 -23.58 -20.73 13.72
C PRO A 413 -23.83 -19.70 12.60
N ASP A 414 -24.05 -18.43 12.93
CA ASP A 414 -24.56 -17.41 11.99
C ASP A 414 -23.49 -16.81 11.05
N MET A 415 -22.24 -17.30 11.13
CA MET A 415 -21.07 -16.85 10.35
C MET A 415 -20.77 -15.35 10.50
N THR A 416 -21.11 -14.77 11.66
CA THR A 416 -20.94 -13.33 11.91
C THR A 416 -19.47 -12.97 12.16
N SER A 417 -19.11 -11.73 11.78
CA SER A 417 -17.84 -11.14 12.21
C SER A 417 -17.84 -10.93 13.72
N PHE A 418 -16.70 -11.08 14.36
CA PHE A 418 -16.56 -10.93 15.82
C PHE A 418 -15.25 -10.26 16.21
N ASP A 419 -15.29 -9.52 17.31
CA ASP A 419 -14.11 -8.95 17.96
C ASP A 419 -13.71 -9.82 19.16
N THR A 420 -12.42 -10.04 19.35
CA THR A 420 -11.90 -10.80 20.50
C THR A 420 -12.22 -10.15 21.84
N GLU A 421 -12.49 -8.83 21.86
CA GLU A 421 -12.95 -8.11 23.06
C GLU A 421 -14.35 -8.54 23.54
N ALA A 422 -15.17 -9.13 22.66
CA ALA A 422 -16.49 -9.66 23.00
C ALA A 422 -16.42 -11.09 23.60
N ILE A 423 -15.26 -11.74 23.54
CA ILE A 423 -15.06 -13.10 24.06
C ILE A 423 -14.79 -13.01 25.57
N PRO A 424 -15.47 -13.79 26.43
CA PRO A 424 -15.35 -13.71 27.89
C PRO A 424 -14.06 -14.38 28.43
N VAL A 425 -12.92 -14.12 27.80
CA VAL A 425 -11.59 -14.63 28.16
C VAL A 425 -10.63 -13.45 28.31
N ALA A 426 -10.00 -13.33 29.47
CA ALA A 426 -9.08 -12.23 29.75
C ALA A 426 -7.78 -12.33 28.93
N ASN A 427 -7.23 -11.19 28.56
CA ASN A 427 -5.93 -11.02 27.87
C ASN A 427 -5.84 -11.55 26.42
N LEU A 428 -6.97 -11.76 25.73
CA LEU A 428 -6.91 -12.00 24.27
C LEU A 428 -6.37 -10.75 23.52
N PRO A 429 -5.55 -10.93 22.47
CA PRO A 429 -5.15 -9.83 21.59
C PRO A 429 -6.36 -9.19 20.93
N LYS A 430 -6.44 -7.86 20.92
CA LYS A 430 -7.55 -7.10 20.29
C LYS A 430 -7.52 -7.29 18.77
N ALA A 431 -8.51 -7.99 18.22
CA ALA A 431 -8.56 -8.34 16.81
C ALA A 431 -10.00 -8.55 16.33
N ASN A 432 -10.24 -8.21 15.07
CA ASN A 432 -11.50 -8.46 14.37
C ASN A 432 -11.34 -9.63 13.40
N TRP A 433 -12.27 -10.57 13.46
CA TRP A 433 -12.29 -11.79 12.66
C TRP A 433 -13.59 -11.89 11.85
N SER A 434 -13.56 -12.60 10.73
CA SER A 434 -14.77 -12.92 9.97
C SER A 434 -14.70 -14.26 9.28
N TRP A 435 -15.86 -14.88 9.10
CA TRP A 435 -16.05 -16.04 8.25
C TRP A 435 -16.21 -15.61 6.80
N ARG A 436 -15.50 -16.28 5.88
CA ARG A 436 -15.54 -16.01 4.43
C ARG A 436 -15.79 -17.31 3.68
N ARG A 437 -16.55 -17.27 2.60
CA ARG A 437 -16.69 -18.45 1.73
C ARG A 437 -15.33 -18.88 1.20
N ARG A 438 -15.07 -20.17 1.29
CA ARG A 438 -13.77 -20.78 0.95
C ARG A 438 -13.55 -20.69 -0.56
N GLY A 439 -12.77 -19.68 -0.96
CA GLY A 439 -12.43 -19.41 -2.37
C GLY A 439 -13.22 -18.26 -3.02
N GLU A 440 -14.00 -17.49 -2.28
CA GLU A 440 -14.74 -16.32 -2.80
C GLU A 440 -14.18 -15.02 -2.19
N GLU A 441 -13.79 -14.07 -3.03
CA GLU A 441 -13.14 -12.82 -2.63
C GLU A 441 -14.00 -11.61 -3.00
N LEU A 442 -14.34 -10.77 -2.02
CA LEU A 442 -15.17 -9.57 -2.25
C LEU A 442 -14.36 -8.44 -2.88
N SER A 443 -15.01 -7.69 -3.76
CA SER A 443 -14.48 -6.42 -4.26
C SER A 443 -14.48 -5.32 -3.20
N ASN A 444 -13.67 -4.28 -3.41
CA ASN A 444 -13.59 -3.14 -2.49
C ASN A 444 -14.91 -2.32 -2.43
N GLU A 445 -15.75 -2.39 -3.46
CA GLU A 445 -17.07 -1.73 -3.49
C GLU A 445 -18.10 -2.51 -2.64
N GLU A 446 -18.18 -3.84 -2.78
CA GLU A 446 -19.06 -4.68 -1.94
C GLU A 446 -18.65 -4.65 -0.45
N ALA A 447 -17.34 -4.59 -0.17
CA ALA A 447 -16.81 -4.43 1.18
C ALA A 447 -17.19 -3.08 1.80
N LEU A 448 -17.22 -2.01 0.99
CA LEU A 448 -17.65 -0.68 1.42
C LEU A 448 -19.16 -0.61 1.67
N GLU A 449 -19.97 -1.16 0.76
CA GLU A 449 -21.44 -1.18 0.91
C GLU A 449 -21.87 -1.91 2.18
N ARG A 450 -21.26 -3.08 2.46
CA ARG A 450 -21.48 -3.80 3.72
C ARG A 450 -21.10 -2.97 4.94
N LEU A 451 -19.94 -2.30 4.93
CA LEU A 451 -19.48 -1.49 6.07
C LEU A 451 -20.43 -0.30 6.34
N LEU A 452 -20.96 0.33 5.29
CA LEU A 452 -21.96 1.41 5.40
C LEU A 452 -23.27 0.87 6.00
N GLN A 453 -23.76 -0.27 5.49
CA GLN A 453 -24.98 -0.92 5.97
C GLN A 453 -24.88 -1.39 7.43
N GLU A 454 -23.75 -1.98 7.82
CA GLU A 454 -23.45 -2.41 9.20
C GLU A 454 -23.47 -1.22 10.19
N HIS A 455 -23.24 0.01 9.72
CA HIS A 455 -23.33 1.25 10.51
C HIS A 455 -24.64 2.04 10.29
N GLY A 456 -25.64 1.43 9.65
CA GLY A 456 -26.97 2.02 9.45
C GLY A 456 -27.03 3.16 8.42
N ILE A 457 -26.09 3.18 7.47
CA ILE A 457 -26.06 4.17 6.37
C ILE A 457 -26.63 3.49 5.11
N ASP A 458 -27.77 3.99 4.63
CA ASP A 458 -28.39 3.49 3.40
C ASP A 458 -27.73 4.13 2.16
N THR A 459 -27.19 3.29 1.28
CA THR A 459 -26.59 3.71 0.00
C THR A 459 -27.63 3.95 -1.09
N ASN A 460 -28.89 3.56 -0.92
CA ASN A 460 -29.95 3.82 -1.90
C ASN A 460 -30.28 5.32 -2.03
N ASP A 461 -30.02 6.12 -0.98
CA ASP A 461 -30.16 7.58 -0.99
C ASP A 461 -29.01 8.29 -1.73
N TYR A 462 -27.98 7.56 -2.18
CA TYR A 462 -26.80 8.15 -2.80
C TYR A 462 -27.06 8.50 -4.28
N PRO A 463 -26.47 9.60 -4.82
CA PRO A 463 -26.51 9.88 -6.25
C PRO A 463 -25.91 8.72 -7.08
N PRO A 464 -26.42 8.44 -8.29
CA PRO A 464 -25.92 7.34 -9.12
C PRO A 464 -24.39 7.40 -9.34
N GLY A 465 -23.69 6.35 -8.93
CA GLY A 465 -22.23 6.23 -9.01
C GLY A 465 -21.46 6.82 -7.82
N ALA A 466 -22.13 7.44 -6.85
CA ALA A 466 -21.46 8.05 -5.69
C ALA A 466 -20.82 7.00 -4.77
N THR A 467 -21.38 5.78 -4.62
CA THR A 467 -20.71 4.67 -3.91
C THR A 467 -19.35 4.34 -4.53
N ALA A 468 -19.28 4.25 -5.86
CA ALA A 468 -18.05 4.03 -6.58
C ALA A 468 -17.07 5.24 -6.51
N GLU A 469 -17.58 6.48 -6.45
CA GLU A 469 -16.77 7.67 -6.18
C GLU A 469 -16.21 7.67 -4.74
N LEU A 470 -16.97 7.18 -3.75
CA LEU A 470 -16.51 7.02 -2.38
C LEU A 470 -15.48 5.88 -2.27
N CYS A 471 -15.68 4.78 -2.99
CA CYS A 471 -14.73 3.68 -3.11
C CYS A 471 -13.39 4.15 -3.69
N ASP A 472 -13.41 4.91 -4.80
CA ASP A 472 -12.22 5.60 -5.33
C ASP A 472 -11.60 6.54 -4.28
N GLU A 473 -12.41 7.36 -3.60
CA GLU A 473 -11.90 8.35 -2.67
C GLU A 473 -11.21 7.75 -1.43
N LEU A 474 -11.66 6.56 -1.01
CA LEU A 474 -11.12 5.82 0.12
C LEU A 474 -9.89 4.97 -0.25
N TYR A 475 -9.93 4.27 -1.39
CA TYR A 475 -8.95 3.23 -1.70
C TYR A 475 -8.03 3.53 -2.91
N GLU A 476 -8.49 4.29 -3.92
CA GLU A 476 -7.68 4.64 -5.10
C GLU A 476 -6.97 5.99 -4.92
N SER A 477 -7.76 7.06 -4.83
CA SER A 477 -7.27 8.43 -4.79
C SER A 477 -6.94 8.91 -3.37
N ARG A 478 -7.43 8.20 -2.34
CA ARG A 478 -7.13 8.36 -0.90
C ARG A 478 -7.36 9.77 -0.34
N TYR A 479 -8.33 10.50 -0.88
CA TYR A 479 -8.66 11.83 -0.33
C TYR A 479 -9.51 11.75 0.93
N ALA A 480 -9.94 10.55 1.36
CA ALA A 480 -10.63 10.32 2.60
C ALA A 480 -10.18 9.04 3.33
N THR A 481 -10.58 8.91 4.60
CA THR A 481 -10.62 7.64 5.34
C THR A 481 -11.96 7.48 6.04
N LEU A 482 -12.35 6.25 6.38
CA LEU A 482 -13.45 5.98 7.30
C LEU A 482 -12.89 5.69 8.69
N ASN A 483 -13.48 6.30 9.72
CA ASN A 483 -13.15 6.07 11.13
C ASN A 483 -14.44 5.90 11.92
N ILE A 484 -14.37 5.25 13.09
CA ILE A 484 -15.50 5.22 14.03
C ILE A 484 -15.26 6.29 15.10
N ARG A 485 -16.22 7.21 15.27
CA ARG A 485 -16.24 8.20 16.35
C ARG A 485 -17.55 8.08 17.13
N ALA A 486 -17.44 7.80 18.44
CA ALA A 486 -18.58 7.58 19.34
C ALA A 486 -19.61 6.57 18.78
N GLY A 487 -19.15 5.45 18.23
CA GLY A 487 -20.00 4.39 17.64
C GLY A 487 -20.56 4.70 16.24
N HIS A 488 -20.32 5.89 15.69
CA HIS A 488 -20.76 6.26 14.34
C HIS A 488 -19.60 6.25 13.34
N LEU A 489 -19.87 5.73 12.14
CA LEU A 489 -18.95 5.81 11.02
C LEU A 489 -18.87 7.26 10.50
N VAL A 490 -17.65 7.78 10.39
CA VAL A 490 -17.36 9.13 9.89
C VAL A 490 -16.31 9.09 8.79
N ARG A 491 -16.51 9.92 7.77
CA ARG A 491 -15.58 10.12 6.66
C ARG A 491 -14.64 11.28 6.98
N ASN A 492 -13.35 11.03 7.18
CA ASN A 492 -12.38 12.07 7.44
C ASN A 492 -11.72 12.52 6.15
N ILE A 493 -11.63 13.83 5.91
CA ILE A 493 -10.97 14.45 4.77
C ILE A 493 -9.92 15.43 5.28
N GLN A 494 -8.73 15.37 4.71
CA GLN A 494 -7.65 16.30 4.99
C GLN A 494 -7.63 17.41 3.92
N ILE A 495 -7.55 18.68 4.31
CA ILE A 495 -7.51 19.84 3.41
C ILE A 495 -6.33 20.73 3.79
N ILE A 496 -5.50 21.12 2.81
CA ILE A 496 -4.46 22.12 2.97
C ILE A 496 -4.89 23.47 2.37
N LYS A 497 -4.83 24.53 3.18
CA LYS A 497 -5.02 25.94 2.80
C LYS A 497 -3.67 26.66 2.91
N VAL A 498 -3.08 27.04 1.77
CA VAL A 498 -1.83 27.80 1.69
C VAL A 498 -2.12 29.28 1.40
N TRP A 499 -1.82 30.14 2.37
CA TRP A 499 -1.87 31.59 2.22
C TRP A 499 -0.54 32.11 1.67
N LEU A 500 -0.45 32.26 0.34
CA LEU A 500 0.71 32.88 -0.29
C LEU A 500 0.66 34.40 -0.12
N CYS A 501 1.73 34.99 0.41
CA CYS A 501 1.85 36.39 0.78
C CYS A 501 3.05 37.05 0.08
N ALA A 502 2.91 38.31 -0.32
CA ALA A 502 3.98 39.12 -0.91
C ALA A 502 3.95 40.54 -0.32
N THR A 503 5.07 41.26 -0.37
CA THR A 503 5.12 42.69 -0.03
C THR A 503 5.29 43.50 -1.30
N ILE A 504 4.21 44.07 -1.80
CA ILE A 504 4.19 44.84 -3.05
C ILE A 504 4.11 46.31 -2.67
N LEU A 505 5.06 47.12 -3.13
CA LEU A 505 5.14 48.56 -2.84
C LEU A 505 5.00 48.87 -1.33
N SER A 506 5.70 48.10 -0.48
CA SER A 506 5.65 48.17 1.00
C SER A 506 4.30 47.82 1.67
N VAL A 507 3.34 47.26 0.93
CA VAL A 507 2.05 46.78 1.47
C VAL A 507 2.02 45.25 1.45
N ASP A 508 1.50 44.62 2.51
CA ASP A 508 1.26 43.17 2.56
C ASP A 508 0.06 42.80 1.67
N TYR A 509 0.28 41.93 0.69
CA TYR A 509 -0.74 41.33 -0.17
C TYR A 509 -0.85 39.82 0.08
N VAL A 510 -2.03 39.27 -0.20
CA VAL A 510 -2.29 37.82 -0.23
C VAL A 510 -2.85 37.40 -1.58
N LEU A 511 -2.41 36.25 -2.08
CA LEU A 511 -2.95 35.68 -3.31
C LEU A 511 -4.31 35.03 -3.04
N ARG A 512 -5.34 35.40 -3.81
CA ARG A 512 -6.67 34.78 -3.76
C ARG A 512 -7.13 34.30 -5.14
N SER A 513 -7.95 33.26 -5.16
CA SER A 513 -8.68 32.87 -6.37
C SER A 513 -9.83 33.86 -6.65
N LYS A 514 -9.87 34.43 -7.86
CA LYS A 514 -10.89 35.38 -8.34
C LYS A 514 -12.08 34.70 -9.02
N GLY A 515 -11.86 33.49 -9.54
CA GLY A 515 -12.88 32.72 -10.24
C GLY A 515 -12.31 31.45 -10.86
N LYS A 516 -13.21 30.52 -11.17
CA LYS A 516 -12.89 29.23 -11.79
C LYS A 516 -13.76 28.99 -13.03
N MET A 517 -13.15 28.45 -14.07
CA MET A 517 -13.79 27.99 -15.29
C MET A 517 -13.48 26.51 -15.48
N GLN A 518 -14.50 25.70 -15.73
CA GLN A 518 -14.39 24.26 -15.85
C GLN A 518 -15.33 23.76 -16.97
N PHE A 519 -14.81 22.96 -17.89
CA PHE A 519 -15.52 22.52 -19.11
C PHE A 519 -16.14 23.70 -19.90
N GLY A 520 -15.43 24.83 -19.99
CA GLY A 520 -15.88 26.05 -20.69
C GLY A 520 -17.01 26.82 -19.98
N LYS A 521 -17.46 26.41 -18.79
CA LYS A 521 -18.46 27.12 -17.98
C LYS A 521 -17.78 27.83 -16.81
N ARG A 522 -18.12 29.11 -16.60
CA ARG A 522 -17.71 29.88 -15.41
C ARG A 522 -18.52 29.42 -14.20
N GLU A 523 -17.83 29.15 -13.10
CA GLU A 523 -18.44 28.81 -11.82
C GLU A 523 -19.13 30.05 -11.23
N ARG A 524 -20.46 30.01 -11.10
CA ARG A 524 -21.28 31.18 -10.70
C ARG A 524 -21.14 31.55 -9.23
N ASN A 525 -20.90 30.55 -8.37
CA ASN A 525 -20.87 30.69 -6.91
C ASN A 525 -19.44 30.53 -6.35
N HIS A 526 -18.41 30.89 -7.14
CA HIS A 526 -17.01 30.79 -6.72
C HIS A 526 -16.75 31.73 -5.53
N LYS A 527 -16.38 31.17 -4.37
CA LYS A 527 -15.91 31.96 -3.21
C LYS A 527 -14.43 32.32 -3.40
N GLU A 528 -14.08 33.58 -3.14
CA GLU A 528 -12.66 33.95 -3.04
C GLU A 528 -12.00 33.19 -1.88
N GLY A 529 -10.76 32.74 -2.06
CA GLY A 529 -10.06 31.99 -1.03
C GLY A 529 -8.59 31.74 -1.33
N PRO A 530 -7.84 31.22 -0.33
CA PRO A 530 -6.42 30.87 -0.45
C PRO A 530 -6.21 29.67 -1.37
N VAL A 531 -4.94 29.36 -1.65
CA VAL A 531 -4.56 28.21 -2.49
C VAL A 531 -4.90 26.92 -1.74
N THR A 532 -5.96 26.23 -2.17
CA THR A 532 -6.57 25.12 -1.40
C THR A 532 -6.58 23.81 -2.17
N MET A 533 -6.28 22.70 -1.49
CA MET A 533 -6.26 21.34 -2.04
C MET A 533 -6.72 20.30 -1.01
N ARG A 534 -7.32 19.19 -1.46
CA ARG A 534 -7.47 17.99 -0.62
C ARG A 534 -6.11 17.31 -0.49
N MET A 535 -5.71 16.98 0.72
CA MET A 535 -4.51 16.19 0.97
C MET A 535 -4.86 14.72 0.81
N ARG A 536 -3.89 13.87 0.48
CA ARG A 536 -4.07 12.42 0.66
C ARG A 536 -4.04 12.11 2.16
N SER A 537 -4.77 11.07 2.57
CA SER A 537 -4.93 10.68 3.97
C SER A 537 -3.61 10.42 4.70
N ASP A 538 -2.54 10.12 3.97
CA ASP A 538 -1.20 9.82 4.46
C ASP A 538 -0.14 10.90 4.20
N GLN A 539 -0.54 12.06 3.67
CA GLN A 539 0.39 13.11 3.29
C GLN A 539 0.64 14.08 4.45
N ASP A 540 1.91 14.28 4.83
CA ASP A 540 2.29 15.35 5.76
C ASP A 540 1.90 16.74 5.22
N TRP A 541 1.61 17.68 6.12
CA TRP A 541 1.13 19.01 5.75
C TRP A 541 2.15 19.83 4.96
N LYS A 542 3.47 19.64 5.15
CA LYS A 542 4.50 20.32 4.35
C LYS A 542 4.55 19.76 2.94
N ALA A 543 4.56 18.44 2.81
CA ALA A 543 4.48 17.76 1.52
C ALA A 543 3.19 18.14 0.77
N ALA A 544 2.07 18.25 1.49
CA ALA A 544 0.80 18.70 0.94
C ALA A 544 0.81 20.19 0.54
N ALA A 545 1.50 21.06 1.29
CA ALA A 545 1.64 22.47 0.93
C ALA A 545 2.48 22.64 -0.36
N LEU A 546 3.57 21.88 -0.51
CA LEU A 546 4.37 21.83 -1.73
C LEU A 546 3.54 21.30 -2.92
N ALA A 547 2.88 20.15 -2.75
CA ALA A 547 2.00 19.59 -3.78
C ALA A 547 0.81 20.51 -4.12
N CYS A 548 0.32 21.30 -3.16
CA CYS A 548 -0.69 22.32 -3.39
C CYS A 548 -0.15 23.47 -4.25
N LEU A 549 1.03 24.02 -3.94
CA LEU A 549 1.64 25.08 -4.74
C LEU A 549 1.96 24.59 -6.17
N TYR A 550 2.53 23.40 -6.32
CA TYR A 550 2.75 22.77 -7.63
C TYR A 550 1.44 22.53 -8.38
N GLY A 551 0.51 21.76 -7.80
CA GLY A 551 -0.75 21.37 -8.44
C GLY A 551 -1.77 22.51 -8.64
N LYS A 552 -1.53 23.71 -8.08
CA LYS A 552 -2.43 24.87 -8.20
C LYS A 552 -1.82 26.04 -8.97
N LEU A 553 -0.51 26.27 -8.85
CA LEU A 553 0.22 27.41 -9.41
C LEU A 553 1.38 27.02 -10.33
N GLY A 554 1.78 25.74 -10.41
CA GLY A 554 2.91 25.27 -11.22
C GLY A 554 4.29 25.43 -10.55
N MET A 555 4.33 25.75 -9.25
CA MET A 555 5.58 25.93 -8.50
C MET A 555 6.13 24.58 -8.03
N ASP A 556 7.20 24.09 -8.66
CA ASP A 556 7.92 22.91 -8.19
C ASP A 556 8.70 23.16 -6.89
N GLU A 557 9.23 22.10 -6.29
CA GLU A 557 9.93 22.18 -5.00
C GLU A 557 11.24 23.00 -5.07
N ALA A 558 11.95 22.98 -6.20
CA ALA A 558 13.17 23.76 -6.38
C ALA A 558 12.84 25.27 -6.47
N PHE A 559 11.76 25.61 -7.18
CA PHE A 559 11.20 26.96 -7.20
C PHE A 559 10.80 27.40 -5.79
N VAL A 560 9.97 26.63 -5.09
CA VAL A 560 9.50 26.97 -3.73
C VAL A 560 10.68 27.17 -2.77
N LYS A 561 11.68 26.27 -2.76
CA LYS A 561 12.88 26.40 -1.91
C LYS A 561 13.71 27.64 -2.24
N SER A 562 13.84 27.99 -3.52
CA SER A 562 14.62 29.15 -3.97
C SER A 562 13.92 30.46 -3.61
N HIS A 563 12.60 30.52 -3.80
CA HIS A 563 11.85 31.78 -3.93
C HIS A 563 10.88 32.09 -2.79
N LEU A 564 10.46 31.10 -2.02
CA LEU A 564 9.45 31.24 -0.98
C LEU A 564 9.97 30.80 0.40
N VAL A 565 9.31 31.28 1.45
CA VAL A 565 9.49 30.83 2.84
C VAL A 565 8.16 30.31 3.34
N ILE A 566 8.06 29.00 3.57
CA ILE A 566 6.97 28.40 4.34
C ILE A 566 7.19 28.80 5.80
N VAL A 567 6.19 29.41 6.42
CA VAL A 567 6.28 29.92 7.79
C VAL A 567 5.72 28.86 8.73
N ASP A 568 6.56 27.91 9.16
CA ASP A 568 6.17 26.80 10.05
C ASP A 568 5.39 27.26 11.29
N SER A 569 5.79 28.37 11.92
CA SER A 569 5.11 28.95 13.09
C SER A 569 3.73 29.55 12.81
N SER A 570 3.27 29.53 11.55
CA SER A 570 1.92 29.93 11.15
C SER A 570 0.97 28.74 10.92
N TYR A 571 1.47 27.51 11.00
CA TYR A 571 0.67 26.30 10.85
C TYR A 571 -0.42 26.21 11.93
N ARG A 572 -1.63 25.84 11.51
CA ARG A 572 -2.79 25.53 12.36
C ARG A 572 -3.55 24.34 11.78
N LEU A 573 -4.23 23.61 12.65
CA LEU A 573 -5.17 22.56 12.29
C LEU A 573 -6.52 22.88 12.91
N ASP A 574 -7.54 23.08 12.07
CA ASP A 574 -8.92 23.33 12.47
C ASP A 574 -9.79 22.11 12.07
N GLU A 575 -10.77 21.72 12.88
CA GLU A 575 -11.72 20.63 12.55
C GLU A 575 -13.13 21.19 12.30
N GLU A 576 -13.70 20.90 11.13
CA GLU A 576 -15.08 21.24 10.76
C GLU A 576 -15.89 19.95 10.49
N VAL A 577 -17.08 19.79 11.08
CA VAL A 577 -17.93 18.60 10.88
C VAL A 577 -19.22 18.98 10.15
N GLU A 578 -19.46 18.38 8.99
CA GLU A 578 -20.65 18.63 8.16
C GLU A 578 -21.18 17.31 7.57
N TYR A 579 -22.48 17.23 7.28
CA TYR A 579 -23.03 16.12 6.51
C TYR A 579 -22.69 16.28 5.02
N SER A 580 -22.18 15.22 4.39
CA SER A 580 -21.89 15.26 2.95
C SER A 580 -23.19 15.28 2.14
N ARG A 581 -23.37 16.28 1.29
CA ARG A 581 -24.50 16.30 0.34
C ARG A 581 -24.45 15.17 -0.70
N SER A 582 -23.26 14.62 -0.94
CA SER A 582 -23.07 13.48 -1.86
C SER A 582 -23.24 12.13 -1.18
N TYR A 583 -23.17 12.08 0.16
CA TYR A 583 -23.25 10.85 0.96
C TYR A 583 -24.19 11.08 2.15
N PRO A 584 -25.52 11.05 1.94
CA PRO A 584 -26.52 11.11 3.01
C PRO A 584 -26.21 10.10 4.15
N GLY A 585 -26.54 10.45 5.39
CA GLY A 585 -26.20 9.63 6.57
C GLY A 585 -24.72 9.66 6.98
N LEU A 586 -23.77 9.73 6.04
CA LEU A 586 -22.33 9.74 6.31
C LEU A 586 -21.81 11.14 6.68
N LYS A 587 -21.58 11.36 7.98
CA LYS A 587 -20.91 12.56 8.49
C LYS A 587 -19.50 12.67 7.92
N THR A 588 -19.11 13.87 7.51
CA THR A 588 -17.75 14.18 7.04
C THR A 588 -17.06 15.11 8.02
N VAL A 589 -15.84 14.73 8.43
CA VAL A 589 -14.95 15.52 9.29
C VAL A 589 -13.85 16.10 8.40
N TYR A 590 -13.82 17.42 8.24
CA TYR A 590 -12.79 18.14 7.53
C TYR A 590 -11.71 18.61 8.49
N ASN A 591 -10.53 18.01 8.36
CA ASN A 591 -9.31 18.44 9.04
C ASN A 591 -8.60 19.45 8.14
N ILE A 592 -8.57 20.71 8.55
CA ILE A 592 -8.13 21.83 7.75
C ILE A 592 -6.77 22.32 8.26
N HIS A 593 -5.74 21.89 7.56
CA HIS A 593 -4.36 22.36 7.71
C HIS A 593 -4.25 23.74 7.06
N THR A 594 -3.87 24.75 7.82
CA THR A 594 -3.71 26.13 7.31
C THR A 594 -2.28 26.60 7.57
N VAL A 595 -1.59 27.11 6.54
CA VAL A 595 -0.22 27.64 6.67
C VAL A 595 0.01 28.86 5.76
N LYS A 596 0.95 29.73 6.14
CA LYS A 596 1.39 30.88 5.33
C LYS A 596 2.70 30.57 4.61
N CYS A 597 2.80 31.08 3.39
CA CYS A 597 4.00 31.06 2.58
C CYS A 597 4.31 32.49 2.13
N ARG A 598 5.56 32.96 2.22
CA ARG A 598 5.94 34.33 1.86
C ARG A 598 6.93 34.35 0.72
N VAL A 599 6.71 35.20 -0.28
CA VAL A 599 7.69 35.48 -1.34
C VAL A 599 8.91 36.17 -0.71
N LYS A 600 10.12 35.68 -1.03
CA LYS A 600 11.39 36.24 -0.50
C LYS A 600 11.74 37.59 -1.12
N ASP A 601 11.65 37.64 -2.44
CA ASP A 601 12.01 38.77 -3.29
C ASP A 601 10.91 38.92 -4.35
N VAL A 602 10.20 40.05 -4.33
CA VAL A 602 9.09 40.29 -5.27
C VAL A 602 9.56 40.81 -6.62
N ASP A 603 10.77 41.37 -6.67
CA ASP A 603 11.37 41.98 -7.85
C ASP A 603 12.16 40.96 -8.70
N ASN A 604 12.24 39.71 -8.23
CA ASN A 604 12.88 38.62 -8.97
C ASN A 604 12.10 38.31 -10.27
N PRO A 605 12.76 38.33 -11.46
CA PRO A 605 12.09 38.12 -12.75
C PRO A 605 11.31 36.81 -12.88
N GLU A 606 11.71 35.76 -12.14
CA GLU A 606 11.02 34.46 -12.15
C GLU A 606 9.64 34.51 -11.46
N MET A 607 9.30 35.59 -10.75
CA MET A 607 7.97 35.79 -10.14
C MET A 607 6.92 36.33 -11.13
N SER A 608 7.33 36.72 -12.34
CA SER A 608 6.45 37.35 -13.33
C SER A 608 5.24 36.49 -13.74
N PHE A 609 5.33 35.16 -13.71
CA PHE A 609 4.20 34.28 -14.04
C PHE A 609 3.08 34.27 -12.97
N ILE A 610 3.36 34.73 -11.75
CA ILE A 610 2.36 35.02 -10.72
C ILE A 610 2.05 36.53 -10.60
N GLY A 611 2.39 37.31 -11.62
CA GLY A 611 2.03 38.72 -11.73
C GLY A 611 2.83 39.68 -10.84
N LEU A 612 3.95 39.25 -10.25
CA LEU A 612 4.86 40.12 -9.50
C LEU A 612 5.95 40.73 -10.42
N PRO A 613 6.52 41.90 -10.10
CA PRO A 613 6.33 42.67 -8.85
C PRO A 613 5.03 43.47 -8.77
N GLU A 614 4.36 43.80 -9.88
CA GLU A 614 3.26 44.78 -9.88
C GLU A 614 1.96 44.30 -9.20
N GLY A 615 1.81 42.99 -8.94
CA GLY A 615 0.62 42.40 -8.36
C GLY A 615 -0.52 42.13 -9.37
N ASN A 616 -0.17 41.96 -10.64
CA ASN A 616 -1.10 41.71 -11.74
C ASN A 616 -1.95 40.43 -11.53
N ASP A 617 -3.20 40.47 -12.01
CA ASP A 617 -4.04 39.28 -12.16
C ASP A 617 -3.39 38.27 -13.13
N PHE A 618 -3.49 36.97 -12.83
CA PHE A 618 -3.00 35.90 -13.71
C PHE A 618 -3.92 34.69 -13.69
N ALA A 619 -3.82 33.81 -14.69
CA ALA A 619 -4.64 32.61 -14.81
C ALA A 619 -3.79 31.35 -14.97
N VAL A 620 -4.12 30.31 -14.20
CA VAL A 620 -3.49 28.99 -14.30
C VAL A 620 -4.47 28.00 -14.90
N THR A 621 -4.11 27.43 -16.05
CA THR A 621 -4.91 26.42 -16.76
C THR A 621 -4.29 25.04 -16.58
N ARG A 622 -5.12 24.05 -16.24
CA ARG A 622 -4.73 22.67 -15.96
C ARG A 622 -5.65 21.70 -16.67
N VAL A 623 -5.08 20.61 -17.21
CA VAL A 623 -5.84 19.50 -17.79
C VAL A 623 -6.17 18.52 -16.67
N ARG A 624 -7.46 18.24 -16.44
CA ARG A 624 -7.90 17.17 -15.54
C ARG A 624 -8.10 15.91 -16.36
N GLN A 625 -7.15 14.98 -16.26
CA GLN A 625 -7.41 13.58 -16.61
C GLN A 625 -8.52 13.04 -15.72
N SER A 626 -9.49 12.39 -16.34
CA SER A 626 -10.60 11.71 -15.67
C SER A 626 -10.26 10.23 -15.62
N LEU A 627 -10.30 9.63 -14.43
CA LEU A 627 -10.05 8.19 -14.25
C LEU A 627 -11.08 7.31 -14.99
N ARG A 628 -12.24 7.87 -15.35
CA ARG A 628 -13.21 7.23 -16.24
C ARG A 628 -13.19 7.89 -17.62
N PRO A 629 -13.22 7.13 -18.73
CA PRO A 629 -13.40 7.69 -20.06
C PRO A 629 -14.69 8.51 -20.12
N SER A 630 -14.57 9.78 -20.48
CA SER A 630 -15.73 10.60 -20.81
C SER A 630 -16.45 9.96 -22.00
N LYS A 631 -17.78 9.73 -21.91
CA LYS A 631 -18.61 9.30 -23.05
C LYS A 631 -18.56 10.26 -24.26
N THR A 632 -17.89 11.41 -24.12
CA THR A 632 -17.67 12.42 -25.17
C THR A 632 -16.20 12.62 -25.55
N GLY A 633 -15.27 11.84 -25.00
CA GLY A 633 -13.84 11.87 -25.36
C GLY A 633 -13.06 13.14 -25.01
N ARG A 634 -13.67 14.10 -24.29
CA ARG A 634 -13.03 15.37 -23.92
C ARG A 634 -12.44 15.34 -22.51
N GLU A 635 -11.14 15.59 -22.42
CA GLU A 635 -10.44 15.87 -21.15
C GLU A 635 -10.92 17.20 -20.54
N GLY A 636 -10.89 17.28 -19.20
CA GLY A 636 -11.49 18.39 -18.47
C GLY A 636 -10.52 19.54 -18.22
N VAL A 637 -10.46 20.53 -19.12
CA VAL A 637 -9.68 21.76 -18.86
C VAL A 637 -10.33 22.58 -17.74
N VAL A 638 -9.52 22.95 -16.75
CA VAL A 638 -9.86 23.83 -15.63
C VAL A 638 -8.92 25.04 -15.61
N SER A 639 -9.46 26.24 -15.73
CA SER A 639 -8.72 27.50 -15.59
C SER A 639 -9.13 28.19 -14.30
N THR A 640 -8.15 28.56 -13.46
CA THR A 640 -8.36 29.34 -12.24
C THR A 640 -7.73 30.72 -12.41
N LEU A 641 -8.53 31.78 -12.24
CA LEU A 641 -8.06 33.16 -12.23
C LEU A 641 -7.64 33.52 -10.79
N TRP A 642 -6.51 34.19 -10.66
CA TRP A 642 -5.90 34.60 -9.40
C TRP A 642 -5.62 36.10 -9.40
N PHE A 643 -5.59 36.70 -8.20
CA PHE A 643 -5.26 38.10 -8.01
C PHE A 643 -4.63 38.34 -6.64
N TRP A 644 -3.84 39.40 -6.54
CA TRP A 644 -3.27 39.86 -5.28
C TRP A 644 -4.23 40.84 -4.60
N LYS A 645 -4.67 40.50 -3.39
CA LYS A 645 -5.56 41.34 -2.58
C LYS A 645 -4.77 41.99 -1.43
N PRO A 646 -4.86 43.32 -1.22
CA PRO A 646 -4.27 43.96 -0.05
C PRO A 646 -4.80 43.33 1.24
N ARG A 647 -3.92 43.01 2.19
CA ARG A 647 -4.28 42.35 3.45
C ARG A 647 -5.26 43.17 4.31
N ASN A 648 -5.21 44.50 4.22
CA ASN A 648 -6.14 45.42 4.88
C ASN A 648 -7.54 45.48 4.22
N GLN A 649 -7.74 44.82 3.07
CA GLN A 649 -9.03 44.69 2.38
C GLN A 649 -9.64 43.27 2.51
N LEU A 650 -9.16 42.47 3.47
CA LEU A 650 -9.81 41.21 3.85
C LEU A 650 -11.03 41.53 4.72
N THR A 651 -12.22 41.30 4.17
CA THR A 651 -13.50 41.70 4.78
C THR A 651 -14.25 40.58 5.50
N GLU A 652 -13.84 39.32 5.32
CA GLU A 652 -14.48 38.18 5.99
C GLU A 652 -13.89 37.97 7.38
N THR A 653 -14.76 37.78 8.38
CA THR A 653 -14.36 37.64 9.79
C THR A 653 -13.42 36.45 10.01
N GLY A 654 -13.62 35.35 9.26
CA GLY A 654 -12.72 34.21 9.24
C GLY A 654 -11.34 34.56 8.69
N ASP A 655 -11.26 35.22 7.53
CA ASP A 655 -9.98 35.65 6.92
C ASP A 655 -9.14 36.48 7.88
N LEU A 656 -9.76 37.44 8.59
CA LEU A 656 -9.07 38.32 9.54
C LEU A 656 -8.47 37.56 10.74
N LEU A 657 -9.11 36.49 11.23
CA LEU A 657 -8.62 35.67 12.34
C LEU A 657 -7.31 34.92 12.01
N TYR A 658 -7.08 34.56 10.75
CA TYR A 658 -5.81 33.96 10.33
C TYR A 658 -4.64 34.97 10.34
N PHE A 659 -4.91 36.28 10.38
CA PHE A 659 -3.90 37.34 10.28
C PHE A 659 -3.67 38.16 11.56
N GLN A 660 -4.28 37.79 12.69
CA GLN A 660 -3.98 38.43 13.99
C GLN A 660 -2.67 37.92 14.63
N PRO A 661 -1.90 38.79 15.33
CA PRO A 661 -0.78 38.37 16.17
C PRO A 661 -1.28 37.58 17.40
N TRP A 662 -0.49 36.63 17.87
CA TRP A 662 -0.80 35.87 19.09
C TRP A 662 -0.72 36.77 20.35
N PRO A 663 -1.67 36.70 21.30
CA PRO A 663 -1.55 37.40 22.57
C PRO A 663 -0.39 36.80 23.39
N ARG A 664 0.66 37.59 23.64
CA ARG A 664 1.86 37.11 24.34
C ARG A 664 1.57 36.76 25.80
N GLY A 665 1.73 35.49 26.14
CA GLY A 665 1.89 35.02 27.53
C GLY A 665 0.58 34.78 28.28
N GLY A 666 0.32 33.51 28.64
CA GLY A 666 -0.83 33.14 29.45
C GLY A 666 -1.05 31.63 29.51
N THR A 667 -0.26 30.94 30.33
CA THR A 667 -0.53 29.53 30.67
C THR A 667 -1.85 29.42 31.44
N ARG A 668 -2.88 28.86 30.80
CA ARG A 668 -4.03 28.22 31.46
C ARG A 668 -4.35 26.92 30.74
N GLY A 669 -4.71 25.89 31.51
CA GLY A 669 -4.79 24.52 31.03
C GLY A 669 -6.01 24.23 30.17
N CYS A 670 -6.04 23.00 29.64
CA CYS A 670 -7.22 22.44 28.99
C CYS A 670 -8.36 22.28 30.02
N GLU A 671 -9.29 23.22 30.03
CA GLU A 671 -10.66 22.95 30.47
C GLU A 671 -11.52 22.68 29.24
N SER A 672 -12.22 21.56 29.26
CA SER A 672 -13.14 21.14 28.22
C SER A 672 -14.36 22.05 28.16
N SER A 673 -14.52 22.79 27.07
CA SER A 673 -15.77 23.52 26.80
C SER A 673 -16.85 22.54 26.33
N GLU A 674 -17.82 22.28 27.21
CA GLU A 674 -19.02 21.51 26.88
C GLU A 674 -19.80 22.15 25.73
N VAL A 675 -20.27 21.34 24.78
CA VAL A 675 -21.19 21.80 23.74
C VAL A 675 -22.62 21.66 24.27
N HIS A 676 -23.27 22.78 24.56
CA HIS A 676 -24.69 22.79 24.88
C HIS A 676 -25.52 22.33 23.68
N LEU A 677 -26.15 21.16 23.82
CA LEU A 677 -27.30 20.75 23.01
C LEU A 677 -28.52 21.58 23.44
N CYS A 678 -29.00 22.44 22.55
CA CYS A 678 -30.40 22.88 22.61
C CYS A 678 -31.27 21.78 21.98
N VAL A 679 -32.36 21.46 22.69
CA VAL A 679 -33.38 20.44 22.35
C VAL A 679 -34.17 20.83 21.11
#